data_AF-A0A8W8JS54-F1
#
_entry.id   AF-A0A8W8JS54-F1
#
_cell.length_a   1.000
_cell.length_b   1.000
_cell.length_c   1.000
_cell.angle_alpha   90.00
_cell.angle_beta   90.00
_cell.angle_gamma   90.00
#
_symmetry.space_group_name_H-M   'P 1'
#
loop_
_entity.id
_entity.type
_entity.pdbx_description
1 polymer ?
#
loop_
_entity_poly.entity_id
_entity_poly.type
_entity_poly.pdbx_seq_one_letter_code
_entity_poly.pdbx_strand_id
1 'polypeptide(L)'
;ASGYIRTLSKHLDSNLELFPPYLDNINALKQKFSVSILLLELDLWDPKSSPHSPLSQKILLKLQEDTDRWISEKVSLIFNHDAVQDPVIPRMTSLVELTNLASSHCLPMGVVSNLYNTLGIGYFRIVSFCVEKKISSVMRGLCQELDAYQRKYHQYNVNITYSSRLALRMYFAAKKFYSIVRDNVSRRDVFRLTIQQYQDWFLDALAFWLQTFRSECLNRIERALEIDKDVVVTHSLVKFSNSSVDVKACFAQITEEWRQIDYHDPDAAVMGIIKITDLICDGTRIYTEKIHAMMEKSNFYDNGEKQFDITERLCITLNNIEHVRQYLKELPILLDWESVCMLLSTKHENDDIGNKAISTLSRLIQSSQQEILMKCAQLITQIGEKMKIDMARFMELFTQKTPEKASSIDQLFQYLSTNLRTLRERLFESMYPHITAQLWKTISNLMEEQVFVGERPEYYCQMKQFLRALTSFFAKDGLEEDKIQIEEYKKLKDRLEMNSLSTEELMLEYFHSLADEIVNETPSEFLGNLAVKLSYIEETRGNVTIFVKVIRGSDLPGLDHSGLSDPYVVVSLYPKTMFGHNKPQKTKIIEQTLNPVFNTTFQFPNVPREYLSVRGAVLLLSVLDHDKIGSDDFAGEVSIHLSSITPMEMSATVDSKPAVMLPVKRPTSQTEGPYKVLVERSSWDKIAKLFITDRRRFIEKQRKRTDLNSKMAGFLSFFRGRKS
;
A
#
# COMPACT_ATOMS: atom_id res chain seq x y z
N ALA A 1 33.75 78.75 -21.94
CA ALA A 1 33.17 77.40 -21.83
C ALA A 1 34.07 76.30 -22.40
N SER A 2 34.44 76.33 -23.70
CA SER A 2 35.25 75.26 -24.34
C SER A 2 36.63 75.03 -23.70
N GLY A 3 37.29 76.10 -23.23
CA GLY A 3 38.56 75.98 -22.49
C GLY A 3 38.42 75.27 -21.15
N TYR A 4 37.32 75.48 -20.42
CA TYR A 4 37.04 74.83 -19.14
C TYR A 4 36.75 73.33 -19.31
N ILE A 5 35.95 72.97 -20.33
CA ILE A 5 35.68 71.57 -20.67
C ILE A 5 36.97 70.86 -21.14
N ARG A 6 37.84 71.55 -21.88
CA ARG A 6 39.17 71.02 -22.27
C ARG A 6 40.10 70.83 -21.07
N THR A 7 40.05 71.71 -20.07
CA THR A 7 40.79 71.55 -18.81
C THR A 7 40.27 70.37 -17.98
N LEU A 8 38.94 70.19 -17.90
CA LEU A 8 38.35 69.01 -17.26
C LEU A 8 38.69 67.71 -17.99
N SER A 9 38.71 67.74 -19.33
CA SER A 9 39.17 66.62 -20.14
C SER A 9 40.61 66.23 -19.81
N LYS A 10 41.51 67.19 -19.52
CA LYS A 10 42.87 66.90 -19.04
C LYS A 10 42.92 66.40 -17.58
N HIS A 11 41.98 66.82 -16.73
CA HIS A 11 41.89 66.35 -15.33
C HIS A 11 41.31 64.93 -15.22
N LEU A 12 40.56 64.46 -16.22
CA LEU A 12 40.19 63.03 -16.33
C LEU A 12 41.40 62.11 -16.48
N ASP A 13 42.52 62.63 -17.02
CA ASP A 13 43.76 61.88 -17.16
C ASP A 13 44.57 61.81 -15.84
N SER A 14 44.21 62.61 -14.82
CA SER A 14 44.86 62.62 -13.50
C SER A 14 44.05 61.83 -12.46
N ASN A 15 44.64 60.81 -11.81
CA ASN A 15 44.25 60.04 -10.59
C ASN A 15 42.78 59.98 -10.12
N LEU A 16 41.79 60.19 -10.98
CA LEU A 16 40.38 60.18 -10.67
C LEU A 16 39.82 58.81 -11.05
N GLU A 17 39.52 58.00 -10.06
CA GLU A 17 38.90 56.68 -10.27
C GLU A 17 37.40 56.84 -10.46
N LEU A 18 36.89 56.45 -11.63
CA LEU A 18 35.45 56.47 -11.94
C LEU A 18 34.73 55.23 -11.41
N PHE A 19 35.49 54.19 -11.05
CA PHE A 19 35.02 52.92 -10.49
C PHE A 19 36.06 52.42 -9.47
N PRO A 20 35.67 51.91 -8.28
CA PRO A 20 34.31 51.57 -7.82
C PRO A 20 33.44 52.78 -7.42
N PRO A 21 32.10 52.64 -7.39
CA PRO A 21 31.17 53.73 -7.10
C PRO A 21 31.06 54.03 -5.59
N TYR A 22 32.17 54.37 -4.93
CA TYR A 22 32.13 54.82 -3.54
C TYR A 22 31.50 56.21 -3.43
N LEU A 23 30.70 56.43 -2.37
CA LEU A 23 29.92 57.66 -2.20
C LEU A 23 30.83 58.92 -2.16
N ASP A 24 32.00 58.82 -1.55
CA ASP A 24 32.98 59.91 -1.47
C ASP A 24 33.55 60.28 -2.84
N ASN A 25 33.87 59.27 -3.66
CA ASN A 25 34.33 59.46 -5.04
C ASN A 25 33.23 60.10 -5.89
N ILE A 26 31.98 59.64 -5.76
CA ILE A 26 30.83 60.18 -6.49
C ILE A 26 30.53 61.63 -6.10
N ASN A 27 30.64 61.99 -4.81
CA ASN A 27 30.44 63.36 -4.35
C ASN A 27 31.55 64.29 -4.86
N ALA A 28 32.80 63.84 -4.84
CA ALA A 28 33.93 64.58 -5.42
C ALA A 28 33.77 64.75 -6.94
N LEU A 29 33.27 63.72 -7.64
CA LEU A 29 32.94 63.78 -9.06
C LEU A 29 31.80 64.77 -9.31
N LYS A 30 30.70 64.70 -8.55
CA LYS A 30 29.57 65.63 -8.67
C LYS A 30 30.00 67.06 -8.49
N GLN A 31 30.87 67.38 -7.52
CA GLN A 31 31.40 68.74 -7.33
C GLN A 31 32.21 69.21 -8.54
N LYS A 32 33.05 68.35 -9.11
CA LYS A 32 33.89 68.69 -10.28
C LYS A 32 33.09 68.78 -11.59
N PHE A 33 32.07 67.94 -11.75
CA PHE A 33 31.24 67.89 -12.95
C PHE A 33 30.05 68.85 -12.93
N SER A 34 29.58 69.33 -11.77
CA SER A 34 28.42 70.24 -11.64
C SER A 34 28.51 71.46 -12.56
N VAL A 35 29.67 72.15 -12.58
CA VAL A 35 29.86 73.33 -13.43
C VAL A 35 29.91 72.96 -14.91
N SER A 36 30.46 71.79 -15.24
CA SER A 36 30.51 71.30 -16.62
C SER A 36 29.14 70.88 -17.13
N ILE A 37 28.34 70.24 -16.29
CA ILE A 37 26.96 69.83 -16.59
C ILE A 37 26.10 71.07 -16.82
N LEU A 38 26.15 72.07 -15.93
CA LEU A 38 25.44 73.34 -16.11
C LEU A 38 25.87 74.08 -17.39
N LEU A 39 27.16 74.06 -17.75
CA LEU A 39 27.65 74.67 -18.99
C LEU A 39 27.25 73.90 -20.26
N LEU A 40 27.00 72.59 -20.16
CA LEU A 40 26.52 71.75 -21.26
C LEU A 40 25.00 71.86 -21.46
N GLU A 41 24.25 72.20 -20.41
CA GLU A 41 22.80 72.43 -20.45
C GLU A 41 22.41 73.80 -21.03
N LEU A 42 23.35 74.76 -21.10
CA LEU A 42 23.12 76.06 -21.74
C LEU A 42 23.11 75.92 -23.28
N ASP A 43 22.20 76.62 -23.94
CA ASP A 43 22.02 76.64 -25.40
C ASP A 43 23.11 77.48 -26.11
N LEU A 44 24.38 77.12 -25.89
CA LEU A 44 25.57 77.85 -26.32
C LEU A 44 26.34 77.17 -27.48
N TRP A 45 25.85 76.02 -27.95
CA TRP A 45 26.66 75.09 -28.76
C TRP A 45 26.00 74.76 -30.09
N ASP A 46 26.74 74.87 -31.19
CA ASP A 46 26.31 74.37 -32.49
C ASP A 46 26.26 72.82 -32.46
N PRO A 47 25.17 72.17 -32.93
CA PRO A 47 25.03 70.72 -32.98
C PRO A 47 26.23 69.96 -33.57
N LYS A 48 26.98 70.57 -34.49
CA LYS A 48 28.15 69.94 -35.13
C LYS A 48 29.47 70.12 -34.36
N SER A 49 29.53 71.01 -33.38
CA SER A 49 30.75 71.35 -32.64
C SER A 49 30.58 71.32 -31.11
N SER A 50 29.50 70.67 -30.63
CA SER A 50 29.25 70.50 -29.20
C SER A 50 30.35 69.67 -28.51
N PRO A 51 30.91 70.14 -27.40
CA PRO A 51 31.90 69.40 -26.62
C PRO A 51 31.29 68.22 -25.83
N HIS A 52 29.97 68.02 -25.90
CA HIS A 52 29.27 66.94 -25.21
C HIS A 52 29.72 65.55 -25.67
N SER A 53 29.77 65.31 -26.99
CA SER A 53 30.14 63.99 -27.54
C SER A 53 31.60 63.60 -27.24
N PRO A 54 32.61 64.48 -27.43
CA PRO A 54 34.00 64.18 -27.07
C PRO A 54 34.23 63.95 -25.57
N LEU A 55 33.55 64.71 -24.70
CA LEU A 55 33.66 64.54 -23.25
C LEU A 55 33.01 63.24 -22.80
N SER A 56 31.80 62.95 -23.28
CA SER A 56 31.07 61.70 -22.97
C SER A 56 31.87 60.47 -23.42
N GLN A 57 32.46 60.51 -24.61
CA GLN A 57 33.34 59.44 -25.12
C GLN A 57 34.60 59.26 -24.27
N LYS A 58 35.22 60.35 -23.79
CA LYS A 58 36.41 60.24 -22.94
C LYS A 58 36.09 59.68 -21.55
N ILE A 59 34.98 60.11 -20.94
CA ILE A 59 34.50 59.56 -19.65
C ILE A 59 34.14 58.08 -19.81
N LEU A 60 33.51 57.71 -20.92
CA LEU A 60 33.19 56.32 -21.25
C LEU A 60 34.45 55.45 -21.30
N LEU A 61 35.49 55.86 -22.03
CA LEU A 61 36.75 55.11 -22.13
C LEU A 61 37.43 54.99 -20.77
N LYS A 62 37.51 56.09 -20.01
CA LYS A 62 38.10 56.08 -18.67
C LYS A 62 37.34 55.15 -17.70
N LEU A 63 36.01 55.14 -17.77
CA LEU A 63 35.18 54.25 -16.94
C LEU A 63 35.42 52.78 -17.28
N GLN A 64 35.55 52.45 -18.57
CA GLN A 64 35.90 51.10 -19.02
C GLN A 64 37.30 50.71 -18.51
N GLU A 65 38.30 51.58 -18.65
CA GLU A 65 39.66 51.34 -18.17
C GLU A 65 39.75 51.14 -16.65
N ASP A 66 39.05 51.96 -15.87
CA ASP A 66 39.07 51.86 -14.40
C ASP A 66 38.32 50.61 -13.93
N THR A 67 37.22 50.26 -14.58
CA THR A 67 36.47 49.02 -14.29
C THR A 67 37.31 47.79 -14.64
N ASP A 68 37.95 47.78 -15.82
CA ASP A 68 38.81 46.69 -16.29
C ASP A 68 40.07 46.54 -15.42
N ARG A 69 40.68 47.65 -14.98
CA ARG A 69 41.81 47.65 -14.03
C ARG A 69 41.40 47.02 -12.71
N TRP A 70 40.32 47.51 -12.11
CA TRP A 70 39.83 47.01 -10.82
C TRP A 70 39.52 45.52 -10.87
N ILE A 71 38.78 45.06 -11.88
CA ILE A 71 38.41 43.65 -11.96
C ILE A 71 39.63 42.76 -12.23
N SER A 72 40.60 43.23 -13.03
CA SER A 72 41.82 42.48 -13.33
C SER A 72 42.71 42.35 -12.09
N GLU A 73 42.85 43.41 -11.29
CA GLU A 73 43.54 43.36 -10.00
C GLU A 73 42.87 42.38 -9.05
N LYS A 74 41.54 42.44 -8.88
CA LYS A 74 40.82 41.52 -7.99
C LYS A 74 40.86 40.08 -8.48
N VAL A 75 40.79 39.83 -9.79
CA VAL A 75 40.94 38.49 -10.36
C VAL A 75 42.36 37.94 -10.15
N SER A 76 43.40 38.79 -10.25
CA SER A 76 44.77 38.34 -9.99
C SER A 76 44.97 37.83 -8.56
N LEU A 77 44.30 38.45 -7.58
CA LEU A 77 44.34 38.02 -6.18
C LEU A 77 43.75 36.62 -5.95
N ILE A 78 42.80 36.18 -6.78
CA ILE A 78 42.22 34.82 -6.69
C ILE A 78 43.30 33.76 -6.92
N PHE A 79 44.26 34.02 -7.82
CA PHE A 79 45.28 33.05 -8.19
C PHE A 79 46.53 33.10 -7.31
N ASN A 80 46.66 34.06 -6.40
CA ASN A 80 47.81 34.25 -5.50
C ASN A 80 47.83 33.26 -4.30
N HIS A 81 47.48 31.99 -4.53
CA HIS A 81 47.42 30.93 -3.52
C HIS A 81 48.50 29.85 -3.71
N ASP A 82 49.72 30.25 -4.10
CA ASP A 82 50.80 29.34 -4.52
C ASP A 82 51.31 28.38 -3.42
N ALA A 83 50.90 28.55 -2.16
CA ALA A 83 51.34 27.73 -1.03
C ALA A 83 50.42 26.54 -0.67
N VAL A 84 49.27 26.35 -1.35
CA VAL A 84 48.28 25.31 -1.02
C VAL A 84 48.36 24.15 -2.03
N GLN A 85 48.47 22.90 -1.54
CA GLN A 85 48.58 21.69 -2.38
C GLN A 85 47.40 21.50 -3.37
N ASP A 86 46.20 21.96 -3.02
CA ASP A 86 45.05 22.00 -3.91
C ASP A 86 44.35 23.38 -3.80
N PRO A 87 44.64 24.31 -4.73
CA PRO A 87 44.19 25.69 -4.60
C PRO A 87 42.75 25.90 -5.09
N VAL A 88 42.08 24.87 -5.63
CA VAL A 88 40.74 24.99 -6.25
C VAL A 88 39.71 25.51 -5.24
N ILE A 89 39.74 24.99 -4.01
CA ILE A 89 38.81 25.39 -2.94
C ILE A 89 39.02 26.85 -2.49
N PRO A 90 40.23 27.30 -2.14
CA PRO A 90 40.49 28.72 -1.87
C PRO A 90 40.13 29.64 -3.05
N ARG A 91 40.51 29.26 -4.28
CA ARG A 91 40.19 30.04 -5.49
C ARG A 91 38.69 30.23 -5.69
N MET A 92 37.92 29.14 -5.55
CA MET A 92 36.47 29.21 -5.66
C MET A 92 35.84 30.05 -4.53
N THR A 93 36.37 29.97 -3.31
CA THR A 93 35.91 30.81 -2.19
C THR A 93 36.14 32.30 -2.48
N SER A 94 37.34 32.66 -2.93
CA SER A 94 37.68 34.02 -3.34
C SER A 94 36.82 34.51 -4.52
N LEU A 95 36.46 33.62 -5.46
CA LEU A 95 35.55 33.95 -6.55
C LEU A 95 34.12 34.24 -6.06
N VAL A 96 33.60 33.47 -5.09
CA VAL A 96 32.29 33.74 -4.47
C VAL A 96 32.28 35.13 -3.85
N GLU A 97 33.33 35.49 -3.11
CA GLU A 97 33.46 36.81 -2.48
C GLU A 97 33.55 37.92 -3.53
N LEU A 98 34.37 37.75 -4.58
CA LEU A 98 34.48 38.70 -5.67
C LEU A 98 33.15 38.88 -6.41
N THR A 99 32.41 37.80 -6.65
CA THR A 99 31.12 37.85 -7.35
C THR A 99 30.06 38.58 -6.53
N ASN A 100 30.06 38.40 -5.21
CA ASN A 100 29.18 39.16 -4.31
C ASN A 100 29.57 40.64 -4.24
N LEU A 101 30.86 40.96 -4.22
CA LEU A 101 31.35 42.34 -4.26
C LEU A 101 31.05 43.03 -5.60
N ALA A 102 31.25 42.32 -6.71
CA ALA A 102 30.86 42.80 -8.03
C ALA A 102 29.35 43.05 -8.12
N SER A 103 28.54 42.16 -7.54
CA SER A 103 27.09 42.32 -7.45
C SER A 103 26.69 43.59 -6.70
N SER A 104 27.35 43.90 -5.58
CA SER A 104 27.05 45.12 -4.82
C SER A 104 27.44 46.39 -5.58
N HIS A 105 28.56 46.38 -6.31
CA HIS A 105 28.98 47.51 -7.13
C HIS A 105 28.16 47.71 -8.42
N CYS A 106 27.52 46.66 -8.92
CA CYS A 106 26.61 46.74 -10.06
C CYS A 106 25.17 47.12 -9.67
N LEU A 107 24.85 47.21 -8.37
CA LEU A 107 23.50 47.56 -7.93
C LEU A 107 23.20 49.05 -8.25
N PRO A 108 22.10 49.37 -8.95
CA PRO A 108 21.76 50.75 -9.30
C PRO A 108 21.67 51.68 -8.09
N MET A 109 22.44 52.76 -8.14
CA MET A 109 22.34 53.87 -7.19
C MET A 109 21.81 55.10 -7.89
N GLY A 110 20.67 55.63 -7.44
CA GLY A 110 19.99 56.75 -8.08
C GLY A 110 20.88 57.99 -8.26
N VAL A 111 21.77 58.27 -7.30
CA VAL A 111 22.73 59.39 -7.36
C VAL A 111 23.71 59.24 -8.52
N VAL A 112 24.20 58.02 -8.77
CA VAL A 112 25.14 57.70 -9.85
C VAL A 112 24.43 57.70 -11.20
N SER A 113 23.28 57.03 -11.27
CA SER A 113 22.48 56.98 -12.49
C SER A 113 22.12 58.38 -12.98
N ASN A 114 21.69 59.28 -12.09
CA ASN A 114 21.32 60.64 -12.46
C ASN A 114 22.52 61.43 -12.99
N LEU A 115 23.69 61.34 -12.34
CA LEU A 115 24.90 62.08 -12.75
C LEU A 115 25.35 61.70 -14.17
N TYR A 116 25.40 60.40 -14.46
CA TYR A 116 25.90 59.91 -15.75
C TYR A 116 24.84 59.95 -16.86
N ASN A 117 23.55 59.83 -16.53
CA ASN A 117 22.46 60.01 -17.49
C ASN A 117 22.43 61.43 -18.07
N THR A 118 22.73 62.46 -17.26
CA THR A 118 22.86 63.85 -17.75
C THR A 118 23.98 64.00 -18.79
N LEU A 119 24.97 63.09 -18.80
CA LEU A 119 26.07 63.04 -19.78
C LEU A 119 25.79 62.07 -20.94
N GLY A 120 24.60 61.46 -20.99
CA GLY A 120 24.22 60.44 -21.97
C GLY A 120 24.89 59.07 -21.76
N ILE A 121 25.45 58.81 -20.57
CA ILE A 121 26.21 57.59 -20.27
C ILE A 121 25.39 56.67 -19.35
N GLY A 122 25.09 55.46 -19.83
CA GLY A 122 24.50 54.41 -19.00
C GLY A 122 25.54 53.73 -18.12
N TYR A 123 25.93 54.35 -17.00
CA TYR A 123 27.00 53.88 -16.10
C TYR A 123 26.89 52.38 -15.77
N PHE A 124 25.75 51.98 -15.18
CA PHE A 124 25.55 50.59 -14.74
C PHE A 124 25.49 49.60 -15.91
N ARG A 125 25.03 50.02 -17.10
CA ARG A 125 25.07 49.18 -18.30
C ARG A 125 26.52 48.87 -18.69
N ILE A 126 27.39 49.87 -18.71
CA ILE A 126 28.80 49.71 -19.12
C ILE A 126 29.58 48.90 -18.09
N VAL A 127 29.46 49.27 -16.81
CA VAL A 127 30.12 48.55 -15.71
C VAL A 127 29.68 47.09 -15.69
N SER A 128 28.38 46.82 -15.86
CA SER A 128 27.89 45.44 -15.92
C SER A 128 28.55 44.67 -17.06
N PHE A 129 28.71 45.25 -18.26
CA PHE A 129 29.37 44.58 -19.40
C PHE A 129 30.87 44.30 -19.20
N CYS A 130 31.59 45.19 -18.53
CA CYS A 130 33.02 44.99 -18.26
C CYS A 130 33.22 43.91 -17.18
N VAL A 131 32.45 44.00 -16.09
CA VAL A 131 32.57 43.11 -14.94
C VAL A 131 32.07 41.71 -15.26
N GLU A 132 30.91 41.56 -15.91
CA GLU A 132 30.37 40.23 -16.23
C GLU A 132 31.29 39.46 -17.16
N LYS A 133 31.85 40.10 -18.19
CA LYS A 133 32.74 39.43 -19.15
C LYS A 133 33.95 38.78 -18.46
N LYS A 134 34.60 39.50 -17.55
CA LYS A 134 35.79 39.00 -16.85
C LYS A 134 35.43 37.94 -15.80
N ILE A 135 34.40 38.18 -14.99
CA ILE A 135 33.96 37.23 -13.95
C ILE A 135 33.45 35.94 -14.58
N SER A 136 32.66 36.01 -15.66
CA SER A 136 32.12 34.83 -16.35
C SER A 136 33.23 33.92 -16.87
N SER A 137 34.29 34.49 -17.45
CA SER A 137 35.42 33.72 -17.96
C SER A 137 36.15 32.96 -16.85
N VAL A 138 36.37 33.61 -15.69
CA VAL A 138 37.04 32.99 -14.54
C VAL A 138 36.13 31.94 -13.89
N MET A 139 34.83 32.26 -13.76
CA MET A 139 33.82 31.37 -13.20
C MET A 139 33.74 30.06 -13.98
N ARG A 140 33.60 30.13 -15.31
CA ARG A 140 33.55 28.94 -16.16
C ARG A 140 34.79 28.05 -15.98
N GLY A 141 35.99 28.63 -15.94
CA GLY A 141 37.24 27.88 -15.75
C GLY A 141 37.32 27.22 -14.37
N LEU A 142 37.01 27.96 -13.30
CA LEU A 142 37.06 27.44 -11.94
C LEU A 142 35.95 26.41 -11.65
N CYS A 143 34.78 26.50 -12.30
CA CYS A 143 33.76 25.45 -12.23
C CYS A 143 34.31 24.13 -12.80
N GLN A 144 34.98 24.14 -13.95
CA GLN A 144 35.59 22.95 -14.54
C GLN A 144 36.71 22.35 -13.66
N GLU A 145 37.54 23.21 -13.05
CA GLU A 145 38.54 22.78 -12.05
C GLU A 145 37.87 22.14 -10.83
N LEU A 146 36.75 22.69 -10.35
CA LEU A 146 35.99 22.15 -9.23
C LEU A 146 35.36 20.79 -9.57
N ASP A 147 34.83 20.63 -10.79
CA ASP A 147 34.29 19.34 -11.24
C ASP A 147 35.39 18.27 -11.30
N ALA A 148 36.59 18.65 -11.76
CA ALA A 148 37.76 17.75 -11.75
C ALA A 148 38.19 17.39 -10.33
N TYR A 149 38.17 18.36 -9.40
CA TYR A 149 38.41 18.14 -7.97
C TYR A 149 37.41 17.14 -7.38
N GLN A 150 36.12 17.35 -7.63
CA GLN A 150 35.05 16.48 -7.12
C GLN A 150 35.15 15.06 -7.69
N ARG A 151 35.46 14.92 -8.97
CA ARG A 151 35.74 13.61 -9.58
C ARG A 151 36.95 12.92 -8.95
N LYS A 152 38.02 13.65 -8.64
CA LYS A 152 39.23 13.10 -8.00
C LYS A 152 38.97 12.62 -6.57
N TYR A 153 38.19 13.38 -5.80
CA TYR A 153 37.92 13.11 -4.38
C TYR A 153 36.57 12.42 -4.13
N HIS A 154 35.96 11.81 -5.15
CA HIS A 154 34.60 11.25 -5.09
C HIS A 154 34.38 10.20 -3.97
N GLN A 155 35.46 9.56 -3.50
CA GLN A 155 35.42 8.55 -2.42
C GLN A 155 35.42 9.18 -1.01
N TYR A 156 35.76 10.47 -0.89
CA TYR A 156 35.90 11.16 0.40
C TYR A 156 34.69 12.06 0.64
N ASN A 157 33.69 11.55 1.39
CA ASN A 157 32.43 12.24 1.63
C ASN A 157 32.57 13.66 2.21
N VAL A 158 33.56 13.90 3.06
CA VAL A 158 33.79 15.23 3.68
C VAL A 158 34.20 16.26 2.60
N ASN A 159 35.14 15.90 1.73
CA ASN A 159 35.60 16.76 0.64
C ASN A 159 34.48 17.05 -0.36
N ILE A 160 33.68 16.03 -0.69
CA ILE A 160 32.54 16.19 -1.60
C ILE A 160 31.47 17.08 -0.99
N THR A 161 31.10 16.87 0.28
CA THR A 161 30.11 17.72 0.97
C THR A 161 30.56 19.17 0.98
N TYR A 162 31.81 19.44 1.35
CA TYR A 162 32.34 20.80 1.41
C TYR A 162 32.39 21.47 0.03
N SER A 163 32.97 20.80 -0.96
CA SER A 163 33.09 21.32 -2.34
C SER A 163 31.73 21.52 -3.00
N SER A 164 30.78 20.61 -2.78
CA SER A 164 29.39 20.69 -3.27
C SER A 164 28.65 21.88 -2.67
N ARG A 165 28.75 22.10 -1.34
CA ARG A 165 28.19 23.27 -0.67
C ARG A 165 28.82 24.57 -1.19
N LEU A 166 30.12 24.56 -1.48
CA LEU A 166 30.80 25.71 -2.09
C LEU A 166 30.31 25.98 -3.53
N ALA A 167 30.13 24.93 -4.34
CA ALA A 167 29.55 25.03 -5.68
C ALA A 167 28.13 25.61 -5.64
N LEU A 168 27.30 25.18 -4.69
CA LEU A 168 25.94 25.69 -4.50
C LEU A 168 25.93 27.17 -4.07
N ARG A 169 26.85 27.57 -3.17
CA ARG A 169 27.04 28.99 -2.82
C ARG A 169 27.45 29.83 -4.02
N MET A 170 28.33 29.28 -4.87
CA MET A 170 28.75 29.93 -6.12
C MET A 170 27.58 30.06 -7.10
N TYR A 171 26.73 29.03 -7.22
CA TYR A 171 25.52 29.07 -8.03
C TYR A 171 24.57 30.20 -7.61
N PHE A 172 24.30 30.34 -6.31
CA PHE A 172 23.44 31.42 -5.81
C PHE A 172 24.08 32.81 -5.99
N ALA A 173 25.40 32.92 -5.82
CA ALA A 173 26.13 34.16 -6.12
C ALA A 173 26.03 34.53 -7.61
N ALA A 174 26.18 33.55 -8.51
CA ALA A 174 26.02 33.73 -9.95
C ALA A 174 24.58 34.12 -10.34
N LYS A 175 23.57 33.46 -9.77
CA LYS A 175 22.14 33.77 -9.97
C LYS A 175 21.83 35.21 -9.56
N LYS A 176 22.28 35.62 -8.36
CA LYS A 176 22.11 36.99 -7.87
C LYS A 176 22.82 38.01 -8.77
N PHE A 177 24.06 37.73 -9.15
CA PHE A 177 24.85 38.60 -10.01
C PHE A 177 24.20 38.76 -11.39
N TYR A 178 23.76 37.66 -12.00
CA TYR A 178 23.04 37.69 -13.27
C TYR A 178 21.74 38.50 -13.19
N SER A 179 20.93 38.34 -12.14
CA SER A 179 19.69 39.13 -11.99
C SER A 179 19.99 40.63 -12.00
N ILE A 180 21.00 41.07 -11.25
CA ILE A 180 21.38 42.49 -11.17
C ILE A 180 21.90 42.99 -12.53
N VAL A 181 22.79 42.23 -13.17
CA VAL A 181 23.37 42.59 -14.47
C VAL A 181 22.30 42.63 -15.57
N ARG A 182 21.38 41.67 -15.58
CA ARG A 182 20.27 41.61 -16.53
C ARG A 182 19.37 42.83 -16.41
N ASP A 183 19.06 43.26 -15.18
CA ASP A 183 18.16 44.38 -14.92
C ASP A 183 18.80 45.74 -15.29
N ASN A 184 20.15 45.81 -15.36
CA ASN A 184 20.90 46.99 -15.79
C ASN A 184 21.02 47.15 -17.31
N VAL A 185 20.66 46.13 -18.08
CA VAL A 185 20.92 46.03 -19.51
C VAL A 185 19.60 46.03 -20.29
N SER A 186 19.60 46.57 -21.50
CA SER A 186 18.38 46.59 -22.33
C SER A 186 17.97 45.16 -22.72
N ARG A 187 16.67 44.89 -22.89
CA ARG A 187 16.17 43.56 -23.32
C ARG A 187 16.86 43.05 -24.59
N ARG A 188 17.23 43.97 -25.49
CA ARG A 188 17.95 43.64 -26.73
C ARG A 188 19.41 43.27 -26.49
N ASP A 189 20.02 43.69 -25.40
CA ASP A 189 21.44 43.44 -25.13
C ASP A 189 21.66 42.23 -24.20
N VAL A 190 20.60 41.63 -23.63
CA VAL A 190 20.70 40.48 -22.71
C VAL A 190 21.42 39.29 -23.36
N PHE A 191 21.19 39.04 -24.65
CA PHE A 191 21.85 37.94 -25.38
C PHE A 191 23.38 38.10 -25.48
N ARG A 192 23.91 39.30 -25.23
CA ARG A 192 25.35 39.60 -25.27
C ARG A 192 26.05 39.24 -23.96
N LEU A 193 25.29 38.94 -22.91
CA LEU A 193 25.83 38.61 -21.60
C LEU A 193 26.34 37.16 -21.60
N THR A 194 27.63 36.99 -21.29
CA THR A 194 28.23 35.64 -21.26
C THR A 194 27.63 34.79 -20.12
N ILE A 195 27.23 35.44 -19.03
CA ILE A 195 26.65 34.80 -17.85
C ILE A 195 25.21 34.30 -18.07
N GLN A 196 24.56 34.60 -19.20
CA GLN A 196 23.18 34.16 -19.45
C GLN A 196 22.99 32.65 -19.26
N GLN A 197 24.00 31.86 -19.64
CA GLN A 197 24.03 30.39 -19.56
C GLN A 197 24.82 29.89 -18.34
N TYR A 198 24.81 30.62 -17.22
CA TYR A 198 25.60 30.24 -16.05
C TYR A 198 25.19 28.87 -15.48
N GLN A 199 23.92 28.48 -15.60
CA GLN A 199 23.40 27.22 -15.05
C GLN A 199 24.07 25.99 -15.68
N ASP A 200 24.41 26.07 -16.97
CA ASP A 200 25.08 24.98 -17.70
C ASP A 200 26.47 24.68 -17.12
N TRP A 201 27.12 25.67 -16.50
CA TRP A 201 28.45 25.50 -15.89
C TRP A 201 28.39 24.69 -14.58
N PHE A 202 27.18 24.41 -14.08
CA PHE A 202 26.95 23.62 -12.87
C PHE A 202 26.21 22.30 -13.16
N LEU A 203 26.11 21.89 -14.42
CA LEU A 203 25.42 20.64 -14.77
C LEU A 203 26.09 19.41 -14.13
N ASP A 204 27.42 19.34 -14.13
CA ASP A 204 28.17 18.28 -13.43
C ASP A 204 28.02 18.40 -11.90
N ALA A 205 28.01 19.63 -11.38
CA ALA A 205 27.83 19.92 -9.96
C ALA A 205 26.47 19.45 -9.41
N LEU A 206 25.43 19.40 -10.25
CA LEU A 206 24.09 18.93 -9.89
C LEU A 206 24.11 17.51 -9.29
N ALA A 207 24.91 16.61 -9.88
CA ALA A 207 25.02 15.24 -9.38
C ALA A 207 25.62 15.21 -7.95
N PHE A 208 26.64 16.05 -7.70
CA PHE A 208 27.27 16.17 -6.40
C PHE A 208 26.37 16.86 -5.36
N TRP A 209 25.53 17.82 -5.78
CA TRP A 209 24.52 18.44 -4.91
C TRP A 209 23.52 17.40 -4.42
N LEU A 210 22.97 16.59 -5.34
CA LEU A 210 22.02 15.52 -5.01
C LEU A 210 22.64 14.46 -4.10
N GLN A 211 23.91 14.09 -4.34
CA GLN A 211 24.65 13.18 -3.45
C GLN A 211 24.81 13.80 -2.05
N THR A 212 25.12 15.08 -1.97
CA THR A 212 25.32 15.79 -0.70
C THR A 212 24.02 15.89 0.08
N PHE A 213 22.90 16.23 -0.58
CA PHE A 213 21.57 16.20 0.03
C PHE A 213 21.24 14.83 0.60
N ARG A 214 21.58 13.75 -0.11
CA ARG A 214 21.36 12.38 0.39
C ARG A 214 22.17 12.11 1.65
N SER A 215 23.48 12.39 1.63
CA SER A 215 24.36 12.16 2.79
C SER A 215 23.94 12.98 4.01
N GLU A 216 23.59 14.26 3.83
CA GLU A 216 23.14 15.11 4.93
C GLU A 216 21.79 14.67 5.49
N CYS A 217 20.86 14.26 4.62
CA CYS A 217 19.56 13.73 5.03
C CYS A 217 19.71 12.50 5.92
N LEU A 218 20.55 11.53 5.51
CA LEU A 218 20.79 10.31 6.28
C LEU A 218 21.44 10.60 7.64
N ASN A 219 22.45 11.48 7.67
CA ASN A 219 23.10 11.89 8.92
C ASN A 219 22.13 12.59 9.88
N ARG A 220 21.20 13.42 9.36
CA ARG A 220 20.17 14.08 10.17
C ARG A 220 19.16 13.09 10.73
N ILE A 221 18.70 12.13 9.92
CA ILE A 221 17.83 11.04 10.38
C ILE A 221 18.51 10.25 11.51
N GLU A 222 19.79 9.93 11.36
CA GLU A 222 20.57 9.23 12.39
C GLU A 222 20.63 10.00 13.70
N ARG A 223 21.02 11.28 13.65
CA ARG A 223 21.10 12.13 14.84
C ARG A 223 19.74 12.34 15.50
N ALA A 224 18.69 12.56 14.71
CA ALA A 224 17.33 12.73 15.22
C ALA A 224 16.88 11.51 16.03
N LEU A 225 17.18 10.30 15.55
CA LEU A 225 16.85 9.06 16.25
C LEU A 225 17.75 8.79 17.47
N GLU A 226 19.01 9.23 17.45
CA GLU A 226 19.91 9.12 18.61
C GLU A 226 19.48 9.99 19.77
N ILE A 227 19.03 11.22 19.49
CA ILE A 227 18.53 12.17 20.49
C ILE A 227 17.20 11.68 21.08
N ASP A 228 16.38 10.99 20.28
CA ASP A 228 15.07 10.47 20.68
C ASP A 228 15.14 9.13 21.43
N LYS A 229 16.36 8.61 21.74
CA LYS A 229 16.54 7.35 22.48
C LYS A 229 15.87 7.33 23.85
N ASP A 230 15.80 8.49 24.50
CA ASP A 230 15.29 8.63 25.87
C ASP A 230 13.84 9.13 25.95
N VAL A 231 13.11 9.22 24.82
CA VAL A 231 11.68 9.65 24.68
C VAL A 231 11.12 10.25 25.97
N VAL A 232 11.53 11.48 26.30
CA VAL A 232 11.00 12.17 27.47
C VAL A 232 9.60 12.63 27.09
N VAL A 233 8.61 11.81 27.44
CA VAL A 233 7.19 12.13 27.31
C VAL A 233 6.88 13.26 28.28
N THR A 234 7.12 14.50 27.87
CA THR A 234 6.45 15.63 28.49
C THR A 234 4.99 15.57 28.03
N HIS A 235 4.06 15.78 28.97
CA HIS A 235 2.61 15.78 28.78
C HIS A 235 2.17 16.83 27.73
N SER A 236 2.47 16.60 26.46
CA SER A 236 2.12 17.49 25.36
C SER A 236 0.94 16.92 24.59
N LEU A 237 0.11 17.83 24.07
CA LEU A 237 -0.99 17.52 23.15
C LEU A 237 -0.49 16.93 21.81
N VAL A 238 0.83 16.92 21.58
CA VAL A 238 1.46 16.47 20.35
C VAL A 238 1.62 14.95 20.39
N LYS A 239 1.05 14.29 19.37
CA LYS A 239 0.97 12.82 19.26
C LYS A 239 2.25 12.15 18.75
N PHE A 240 3.29 12.92 18.42
CA PHE A 240 4.54 12.47 17.80
C PHE A 240 5.75 13.09 18.49
N SER A 241 6.93 12.50 18.32
CA SER A 241 8.18 12.96 18.93
C SER A 241 8.96 13.94 18.05
N ASN A 242 9.98 14.55 18.64
CA ASN A 242 10.86 15.51 17.99
C ASN A 242 11.61 14.90 16.79
N SER A 243 11.95 13.60 16.82
CA SER A 243 12.66 12.97 15.70
C SER A 243 11.85 13.04 14.40
N SER A 244 10.53 12.87 14.46
CA SER A 244 9.67 12.96 13.28
C SER A 244 9.60 14.38 12.72
N VAL A 245 9.66 15.39 13.59
CA VAL A 245 9.66 16.81 13.22
C VAL A 245 10.97 17.19 12.57
N ASP A 246 12.11 16.77 13.14
CA ASP A 246 13.44 17.05 12.61
C ASP A 246 13.63 16.42 11.21
N VAL A 247 13.11 15.21 11.00
CA VAL A 247 13.15 14.55 9.70
C VAL A 247 12.30 15.30 8.66
N LYS A 248 11.07 15.72 9.01
CA LYS A 248 10.27 16.56 8.10
C LYS A 248 10.91 17.90 7.81
N ALA A 249 11.51 18.54 8.82
CA ALA A 249 12.25 19.79 8.64
C ALA A 249 13.45 19.60 7.69
N CYS A 250 14.14 18.46 7.76
CA CYS A 250 15.17 18.10 6.81
C CYS A 250 14.63 17.98 5.38
N PHE A 251 13.51 17.30 5.17
CA PHE A 251 12.90 17.17 3.84
C PHE A 251 12.41 18.53 3.30
N ALA A 252 11.84 19.37 4.17
CA ALA A 252 11.42 20.73 3.83
C ALA A 252 12.61 21.60 3.41
N GLN A 253 13.75 21.47 4.07
CA GLN A 253 14.96 22.19 3.66
C GLN A 253 15.44 21.75 2.27
N ILE A 254 15.44 20.44 1.97
CA ILE A 254 15.89 19.92 0.67
C ILE A 254 14.97 20.39 -0.47
N THR A 255 13.64 20.32 -0.26
CA THR A 255 12.66 20.76 -1.25
C THR A 255 12.74 22.26 -1.50
N GLU A 256 12.95 23.06 -0.44
CA GLU A 256 13.13 24.51 -0.57
C GLU A 256 14.45 24.89 -1.25
N GLU A 257 15.57 24.24 -0.90
CA GLU A 257 16.85 24.47 -1.58
C GLU A 257 16.76 24.16 -3.07
N TRP A 258 16.06 23.08 -3.44
CA TRP A 258 15.80 22.75 -4.85
C TRP A 258 14.95 23.80 -5.56
N ARG A 259 13.88 24.26 -4.92
CA ARG A 259 13.02 25.31 -5.46
C ARG A 259 13.80 26.61 -5.69
N GLN A 260 14.75 26.93 -4.83
CA GLN A 260 15.62 28.11 -4.99
C GLN A 260 16.63 27.95 -6.12
N ILE A 261 17.07 26.72 -6.42
CA ILE A 261 17.96 26.44 -7.55
C ILE A 261 17.28 26.89 -8.86
N ASP A 262 16.01 26.52 -9.08
CA ASP A 262 15.19 27.00 -10.21
C ASP A 262 15.92 26.84 -11.55
N TYR A 263 16.16 25.57 -11.91
CA TYR A 263 16.92 25.20 -13.10
C TYR A 263 16.04 25.34 -14.36
N HIS A 264 16.50 26.09 -15.36
CA HIS A 264 15.69 26.43 -16.54
C HIS A 264 15.60 25.27 -17.54
N ASP A 265 16.58 24.37 -17.59
CA ASP A 265 16.55 23.23 -18.49
C ASP A 265 15.53 22.18 -17.99
N PRO A 266 14.48 21.86 -18.78
CA PRO A 266 13.42 20.94 -18.36
C PRO A 266 13.92 19.52 -18.10
N ASP A 267 14.91 19.04 -18.86
CA ASP A 267 15.43 17.67 -18.72
C ASP A 267 16.18 17.52 -17.39
N ALA A 268 17.09 18.46 -17.10
CA ALA A 268 17.81 18.49 -15.84
C ALA A 268 16.89 18.75 -14.64
N ALA A 269 15.86 19.60 -14.79
CA ALA A 269 14.89 19.89 -13.75
C ALA A 269 14.06 18.65 -13.38
N VAL A 270 13.49 17.94 -14.36
CA VAL A 270 12.74 16.70 -14.10
C VAL A 270 13.64 15.62 -13.50
N MET A 271 14.87 15.47 -13.99
CA MET A 271 15.84 14.52 -13.42
C MET A 271 16.14 14.83 -11.95
N GLY A 272 16.35 16.10 -11.61
CA GLY A 272 16.55 16.54 -10.23
C GLY A 272 15.33 16.28 -9.34
N ILE A 273 14.11 16.58 -9.80
CA ILE A 273 12.87 16.29 -9.07
C ILE A 273 12.71 14.79 -8.82
N ILE A 274 12.99 13.94 -9.82
CA ILE A 274 12.98 12.48 -9.66
C ILE A 274 13.97 12.05 -8.58
N LYS A 275 15.20 12.56 -8.61
CA LYS A 275 16.24 12.20 -7.63
C LYS A 275 15.94 12.70 -6.22
N ILE A 276 15.34 13.87 -6.08
CA ILE A 276 14.93 14.41 -4.76
C ILE A 276 13.75 13.62 -4.21
N THR A 277 12.77 13.30 -5.06
CA THR A 277 11.63 12.47 -4.68
C THR A 277 12.11 11.09 -4.21
N ASP A 278 12.99 10.45 -4.98
CA ASP A 278 13.63 9.18 -4.65
C ASP A 278 14.39 9.26 -3.32
N LEU A 279 15.18 10.31 -3.11
CA LEU A 279 15.91 10.57 -1.86
C LEU A 279 14.96 10.66 -0.65
N ILE A 280 13.86 11.41 -0.75
CA ILE A 280 12.91 11.60 0.36
C ILE A 280 12.12 10.30 0.63
N CYS A 281 11.75 9.57 -0.42
CA CYS A 281 11.16 8.22 -0.30
C CYS A 281 12.11 7.26 0.42
N ASP A 282 13.38 7.22 0.01
CA ASP A 282 14.43 6.41 0.67
C ASP A 282 14.65 6.84 2.13
N GLY A 283 14.71 8.15 2.40
CA GLY A 283 14.86 8.69 3.74
C GLY A 283 13.71 8.29 4.66
N THR A 284 12.48 8.32 4.16
CA THR A 284 11.29 7.89 4.91
C THR A 284 11.31 6.39 5.20
N ARG A 285 11.73 5.58 4.23
CA ARG A 285 11.91 4.12 4.39
C ARG A 285 12.96 3.81 5.45
N ILE A 286 14.14 4.44 5.37
CA ILE A 286 15.24 4.25 6.32
C ILE A 286 14.85 4.68 7.73
N TYR A 287 14.12 5.80 7.87
CA TYR A 287 13.58 6.22 9.16
C TYR A 287 12.65 5.16 9.77
N THR A 288 11.73 4.63 8.96
CA THR A 288 10.80 3.57 9.37
C THR A 288 11.53 2.29 9.78
N GLU A 289 12.53 1.85 9.00
CA GLU A 289 13.36 0.68 9.31
C GLU A 289 14.15 0.85 10.61
N LYS A 290 14.74 2.03 10.83
CA LYS A 290 15.52 2.30 12.05
C LYS A 290 14.64 2.40 13.29
N ILE A 291 13.46 3.01 13.18
CA ILE A 291 12.47 3.03 14.26
C ILE A 291 12.03 1.61 14.62
N HIS A 292 11.75 0.77 13.63
CA HIS A 292 11.39 -0.63 13.83
C HIS A 292 12.50 -1.38 14.57
N ALA A 293 13.74 -1.27 14.09
CA ALA A 293 14.90 -1.91 14.72
C ALA A 293 15.18 -1.40 16.14
N MET A 294 14.88 -0.12 16.41
CA MET A 294 15.00 0.45 17.75
C MET A 294 13.96 -0.13 18.72
N MET A 295 12.72 -0.33 18.28
CA MET A 295 11.69 -0.98 19.09
C MET A 295 12.08 -2.42 19.43
N GLU A 296 12.58 -3.19 18.46
CA GLU A 296 13.06 -4.57 18.69
C GLU A 296 14.22 -4.63 19.69
N LYS A 297 15.20 -3.73 19.58
CA LYS A 297 16.39 -3.71 20.47
C LYS A 297 16.11 -3.20 21.87
N SER A 298 15.09 -2.36 22.05
CA SER A 298 14.77 -1.74 23.34
C SER A 298 14.07 -2.71 24.32
N ASN A 299 13.99 -4.01 24.00
CA ASN A 299 13.29 -5.02 24.79
C ASN A 299 11.84 -4.60 25.13
N PHE A 300 11.25 -3.72 24.32
CA PHE A 300 9.89 -3.23 24.55
C PHE A 300 8.84 -4.36 24.47
N TYR A 301 9.24 -5.45 23.81
CA TYR A 301 8.49 -6.68 23.66
C TYR A 301 8.86 -7.76 24.70
N ASP A 302 9.58 -7.43 25.78
CA ASP A 302 10.06 -8.43 26.73
C ASP A 302 8.93 -9.31 27.26
N ASN A 303 9.20 -10.62 27.29
CA ASN A 303 8.32 -11.68 27.78
C ASN A 303 8.26 -11.69 29.31
N GLY A 304 8.06 -10.53 29.94
CA GLY A 304 7.82 -10.47 31.38
C GLY A 304 6.52 -11.20 31.73
N GLU A 305 6.45 -11.83 32.89
CA GLU A 305 5.23 -12.45 33.45
C GLU A 305 4.09 -11.43 33.74
N LYS A 306 4.26 -10.15 33.36
CA LYS A 306 3.30 -9.07 33.58
C LYS A 306 2.43 -8.86 32.34
N GLN A 307 1.18 -8.47 32.59
CA GLN A 307 0.20 -8.10 31.56
C GLN A 307 0.78 -7.02 30.63
N PHE A 308 0.63 -7.21 29.33
CA PHE A 308 1.01 -6.26 28.30
C PHE A 308 -0.08 -5.20 28.16
N ASP A 309 0.24 -3.95 28.46
CA ASP A 309 -0.62 -2.80 28.22
C ASP A 309 -0.03 -1.90 27.14
N ILE A 310 -0.87 -1.38 26.26
CA ILE A 310 -0.49 -0.43 25.23
C ILE A 310 0.00 0.84 25.90
N THR A 311 1.27 1.15 25.68
CA THR A 311 1.93 2.34 26.24
C THR A 311 1.82 3.53 25.30
N GLU A 312 1.89 4.74 25.86
CA GLU A 312 1.94 5.97 25.06
C GLU A 312 3.13 6.00 24.09
N ARG A 313 4.27 5.42 24.47
CA ARG A 313 5.49 5.34 23.64
C ARG A 313 5.25 4.56 22.34
N LEU A 314 4.48 3.47 22.39
CA LEU A 314 4.14 2.68 21.21
C LEU A 314 3.26 3.49 20.24
N CYS A 315 2.25 4.20 20.76
CA CYS A 315 1.41 5.09 19.96
C CYS A 315 2.23 6.21 19.30
N ILE A 316 3.13 6.86 20.06
CA ILE A 316 4.02 7.91 19.53
C ILE A 316 4.87 7.36 18.38
N THR A 317 5.39 6.14 18.52
CA THR A 317 6.26 5.55 17.50
C THR A 317 5.51 5.25 16.20
N LEU A 318 4.28 4.74 16.28
CA LEU A 318 3.41 4.55 15.12
C LEU A 318 3.01 5.89 14.48
N ASN A 319 2.72 6.90 15.30
CA ASN A 319 2.39 8.24 14.83
C ASN A 319 3.59 8.90 14.15
N ASN A 320 4.82 8.68 14.63
CA ASN A 320 6.03 9.21 13.99
C ASN A 320 6.17 8.71 12.56
N ILE A 321 5.97 7.40 12.34
CA ILE A 321 6.03 6.80 11.00
C ILE A 321 4.97 7.42 10.10
N GLU A 322 3.74 7.55 10.58
CA GLU A 322 2.64 8.16 9.82
C GLU A 322 2.87 9.65 9.55
N HIS A 323 3.42 10.39 10.52
CA HIS A 323 3.70 11.81 10.41
C HIS A 323 4.74 12.11 9.30
N VAL A 324 5.80 11.31 9.22
CA VAL A 324 6.81 11.43 8.15
C VAL A 324 6.24 10.96 6.81
N ARG A 325 5.48 9.85 6.79
CA ARG A 325 4.81 9.34 5.58
C ARG A 325 3.88 10.36 4.93
N GLN A 326 3.17 11.17 5.73
CA GLN A 326 2.28 12.21 5.21
C GLN A 326 3.00 13.26 4.35
N TYR A 327 4.27 13.54 4.64
CA TYR A 327 5.07 14.48 3.85
C TYR A 327 5.20 14.06 2.38
N LEU A 328 5.21 12.74 2.11
CA LEU A 328 5.24 12.23 0.74
C LEU A 328 4.06 12.73 -0.10
N LYS A 329 2.89 12.97 0.51
CA LYS A 329 1.71 13.48 -0.21
C LYS A 329 1.84 14.95 -0.61
N GLU A 330 2.72 15.71 0.04
CA GLU A 330 2.94 17.13 -0.22
C GLU A 330 3.96 17.36 -1.37
N LEU A 331 4.81 16.38 -1.66
CA LEU A 331 5.88 16.48 -2.68
C LEU A 331 5.42 16.93 -4.07
N PRO A 332 4.29 16.44 -4.64
CA PRO A 332 3.86 16.86 -5.96
C PRO A 332 3.61 18.38 -6.07
N ILE A 333 3.11 18.97 -4.98
CA ILE A 333 2.80 20.40 -4.90
C ILE A 333 4.07 21.20 -4.59
N LEU A 334 4.86 20.74 -3.62
CA LEU A 334 6.07 21.46 -3.18
C LEU A 334 7.15 21.56 -4.29
N LEU A 335 7.22 20.55 -5.16
CA LEU A 335 8.19 20.48 -6.25
C LEU A 335 7.57 20.83 -7.62
N ASP A 336 6.32 21.29 -7.66
CA ASP A 336 5.60 21.76 -8.86
C ASP A 336 5.69 20.78 -10.05
N TRP A 337 5.36 19.51 -9.80
CA TRP A 337 5.54 18.44 -10.80
C TRP A 337 4.81 18.71 -12.11
N GLU A 338 3.60 19.25 -12.03
CA GLU A 338 2.74 19.52 -13.17
C GLU A 338 3.38 20.56 -14.10
N SER A 339 3.80 21.71 -13.56
CA SER A 339 4.39 22.77 -14.37
C SER A 339 5.71 22.33 -15.01
N VAL A 340 6.59 21.66 -14.26
CA VAL A 340 7.90 21.23 -14.78
C VAL A 340 7.75 20.13 -15.84
N CYS A 341 6.82 19.18 -15.66
CA CYS A 341 6.57 18.15 -16.67
C CYS A 341 5.87 18.70 -17.92
N MET A 342 5.01 19.72 -17.78
CA MET A 342 4.45 20.43 -18.95
C MET A 342 5.53 21.15 -19.76
N LEU A 343 6.52 21.76 -19.09
CA LEU A 343 7.66 22.38 -19.78
C LEU A 343 8.50 21.32 -20.53
N LEU A 344 8.64 20.12 -19.97
CA LEU A 344 9.31 19.00 -20.64
C LEU A 344 8.56 18.56 -21.89
N SER A 345 7.23 18.38 -21.81
CA SER A 345 6.39 18.05 -22.97
C SER A 345 6.49 19.10 -24.07
N THR A 346 6.49 20.37 -23.68
CA THR A 346 6.62 21.51 -24.61
C THR A 346 7.97 21.51 -25.31
N LYS A 347 9.07 21.24 -24.58
CA LYS A 347 10.43 21.20 -25.16
C LYS A 347 10.60 20.10 -26.20
N HIS A 348 10.02 18.93 -25.96
CA HIS A 348 10.16 17.75 -26.84
C HIS A 348 9.00 17.57 -27.82
N GLU A 349 8.04 18.51 -27.84
CA GLU A 349 6.81 18.45 -28.65
C GLU A 349 6.06 17.11 -28.49
N ASN A 350 6.14 16.52 -27.29
CA ASN A 350 5.61 15.19 -27.01
C ASN A 350 5.07 15.09 -25.58
N ASP A 351 3.74 15.08 -25.48
CA ASP A 351 3.04 14.99 -24.20
C ASP A 351 3.27 13.66 -23.46
N ASP A 352 3.61 12.59 -24.18
CA ASP A 352 3.89 11.28 -23.57
C ASP A 352 5.11 11.33 -22.65
N ILE A 353 6.09 12.20 -22.93
CA ILE A 353 7.32 12.29 -22.14
C ILE A 353 7.03 12.89 -20.77
N GLY A 354 6.29 14.01 -20.72
CA GLY A 354 5.85 14.60 -19.45
C GLY A 354 4.92 13.67 -18.67
N ASN A 355 3.97 13.02 -19.35
CA ASN A 355 3.07 12.05 -18.72
C ASN A 355 3.84 10.85 -18.12
N LYS A 356 4.86 10.35 -18.81
CA LYS A 356 5.75 9.28 -18.29
C LYS A 356 6.57 9.75 -17.08
N ALA A 357 7.02 11.00 -17.06
CA ALA A 357 7.73 11.57 -15.92
C ALA A 357 6.83 11.64 -14.68
N ILE A 358 5.60 12.16 -14.82
CA ILE A 358 4.60 12.21 -13.75
C ILE A 358 4.28 10.80 -13.26
N SER A 359 4.01 9.86 -14.18
CA SER A 359 3.75 8.45 -13.82
C SER A 359 4.90 7.83 -13.03
N THR A 360 6.15 8.12 -13.40
CA THR A 360 7.34 7.64 -12.70
C THR A 360 7.42 8.20 -11.28
N LEU A 361 7.19 9.50 -11.13
CA LEU A 361 7.18 10.19 -9.83
C LEU A 361 6.06 9.67 -8.91
N SER A 362 4.84 9.51 -9.44
CA SER A 362 3.72 8.93 -8.70
C SER A 362 4.00 7.50 -8.25
N ARG A 363 4.63 6.69 -9.11
CA ARG A 363 5.01 5.31 -8.79
C ARG A 363 6.06 5.24 -7.68
N LEU A 364 7.04 6.15 -7.65
CA LEU A 364 8.04 6.23 -6.58
C LEU A 364 7.36 6.48 -5.22
N ILE A 365 6.45 7.46 -5.15
CA ILE A 365 5.69 7.73 -3.93
C ILE A 365 4.83 6.52 -3.55
N GLN A 366 4.11 5.93 -4.51
CA GLN A 366 3.20 4.81 -4.23
C GLN A 366 3.97 3.59 -3.70
N SER A 367 5.11 3.24 -4.29
CA SER A 367 5.97 2.14 -3.84
C SER A 367 6.44 2.38 -2.41
N SER A 368 6.99 3.58 -2.14
CA SER A 368 7.46 3.95 -0.80
C SER A 368 6.34 3.91 0.24
N GLN A 369 5.15 4.43 -0.08
CA GLN A 369 4.00 4.38 0.81
C GLN A 369 3.53 2.95 1.11
N GLN A 370 3.52 2.06 0.11
CA GLN A 370 3.14 0.66 0.29
C GLN A 370 4.14 -0.08 1.19
N GLU A 371 5.44 0.16 1.01
CA GLU A 371 6.48 -0.44 1.86
C GLU A 371 6.35 0.03 3.32
N ILE A 372 6.15 1.33 3.54
CA ILE A 372 5.94 1.89 4.88
C ILE A 372 4.67 1.30 5.52
N LEU A 373 3.57 1.21 4.77
CA LEU A 373 2.32 0.60 5.26
C LEU A 373 2.49 -0.88 5.61
N MET A 374 3.25 -1.63 4.81
CA MET A 374 3.57 -3.02 5.11
C MET A 374 4.38 -3.14 6.41
N LYS A 375 5.34 -2.24 6.63
CA LYS A 375 6.09 -2.17 7.91
C LYS A 375 5.20 -1.78 9.09
N CYS A 376 4.29 -0.81 8.92
CA CYS A 376 3.29 -0.50 9.92
C CYS A 376 2.41 -1.72 10.24
N ALA A 377 1.96 -2.48 9.23
CA ALA A 377 1.17 -3.69 9.43
C ALA A 377 1.94 -4.79 10.17
N GLN A 378 3.25 -4.92 9.94
CA GLN A 378 4.13 -5.83 10.71
C GLN A 378 4.16 -5.44 12.19
N LEU A 379 4.33 -4.16 12.50
CA LEU A 379 4.30 -3.65 13.87
C LEU A 379 2.93 -3.88 14.53
N ILE A 380 1.84 -3.60 13.83
CA ILE A 380 0.48 -3.81 14.32
C ILE A 380 0.23 -5.29 14.60
N THR A 381 0.71 -6.18 13.73
CA THR A 381 0.65 -7.64 13.96
C THR A 381 1.41 -8.03 15.22
N GLN A 382 2.62 -7.52 15.44
CA GLN A 382 3.40 -7.79 16.65
C GLN A 382 2.69 -7.33 17.93
N ILE A 383 2.02 -6.18 17.89
CA ILE A 383 1.18 -5.68 19.00
C ILE A 383 0.03 -6.66 19.26
N GLY A 384 -0.65 -7.09 18.20
CA GLY A 384 -1.72 -8.08 18.27
C GLY A 384 -1.27 -9.41 18.88
N GLU A 385 -0.09 -9.92 18.50
CA GLU A 385 0.49 -11.16 19.06
C GLU A 385 0.85 -11.03 20.54
N LYS A 386 1.28 -9.86 21.00
CA LYS A 386 1.54 -9.63 22.43
C LYS A 386 0.27 -9.57 23.24
N MET A 387 -0.73 -8.82 22.74
CA MET A 387 -2.05 -8.82 23.34
C MET A 387 -2.72 -10.20 23.28
N LYS A 388 -2.38 -11.05 22.29
CA LYS A 388 -2.90 -12.41 22.14
C LYS A 388 -2.72 -13.23 23.43
N ILE A 389 -1.59 -13.08 24.13
CA ILE A 389 -1.28 -13.86 25.34
C ILE A 389 -2.25 -13.52 26.48
N ASP A 390 -2.43 -12.25 26.79
CA ASP A 390 -3.34 -11.82 27.86
C ASP A 390 -4.80 -12.02 27.45
N MET A 391 -5.15 -11.73 26.20
CA MET A 391 -6.49 -12.02 25.66
C MET A 391 -6.81 -13.51 25.75
N ALA A 392 -5.86 -14.40 25.45
CA ALA A 392 -6.03 -15.84 25.59
C ALA A 392 -6.27 -16.25 27.04
N ARG A 393 -5.52 -15.67 28.00
CA ARG A 393 -5.70 -15.92 29.44
C ARG A 393 -7.08 -15.49 29.93
N PHE A 394 -7.56 -14.31 29.53
CA PHE A 394 -8.92 -13.85 29.88
C PHE A 394 -10.01 -14.67 29.18
N MET A 395 -9.76 -15.10 27.94
CA MET A 395 -10.71 -15.91 27.17
C MET A 395 -10.87 -17.31 27.76
N GLU A 396 -9.80 -17.91 28.28
CA GLU A 396 -9.81 -19.18 29.00
C GLU A 396 -10.76 -19.17 30.22
N LEU A 397 -10.99 -18.02 30.84
CA LEU A 397 -11.90 -17.91 32.00
C LEU A 397 -13.38 -18.12 31.65
N PHE A 398 -13.79 -17.83 30.41
CA PHE A 398 -15.18 -17.98 29.98
C PHE A 398 -15.40 -19.08 28.95
N THR A 399 -14.35 -19.57 28.27
CA THR A 399 -14.44 -20.70 27.35
C THR A 399 -14.46 -22.06 28.06
N GLN A 400 -14.28 -22.09 29.39
CA GLN A 400 -14.42 -23.28 30.24
C GLN A 400 -15.79 -23.95 30.11
N LYS A 401 -15.83 -25.27 30.33
CA LYS A 401 -17.05 -26.11 30.21
C LYS A 401 -18.19 -25.66 31.15
N THR A 402 -17.83 -25.10 32.29
CA THR A 402 -18.74 -24.47 33.26
C THR A 402 -18.21 -23.07 33.55
N PRO A 403 -18.70 -22.01 32.89
CA PRO A 403 -18.20 -20.67 33.12
C PRO A 403 -18.50 -20.26 34.57
N GLU A 404 -17.46 -20.07 35.37
CA GLU A 404 -17.60 -19.49 36.69
C GLU A 404 -17.92 -17.99 36.55
N LYS A 405 -19.22 -17.66 36.60
CA LYS A 405 -19.80 -16.30 36.64
C LYS A 405 -19.75 -15.52 35.32
N ALA A 406 -20.81 -14.73 35.09
CA ALA A 406 -20.92 -13.77 33.97
C ALA A 406 -19.81 -12.70 33.95
N SER A 407 -19.09 -12.53 35.06
CA SER A 407 -18.02 -11.53 35.25
C SER A 407 -16.72 -11.83 34.47
N SER A 408 -16.57 -13.03 33.88
CA SER A 408 -15.33 -13.42 33.19
C SER A 408 -15.12 -12.70 31.86
N ILE A 409 -16.21 -12.35 31.14
CA ILE A 409 -16.11 -11.54 29.92
C ILE A 409 -15.84 -10.06 30.24
N ASP A 410 -16.27 -9.58 31.40
CA ASP A 410 -16.06 -8.20 31.84
C ASP A 410 -14.58 -7.87 32.01
N GLN A 411 -13.75 -8.86 32.42
CA GLN A 411 -12.29 -8.68 32.51
C GLN A 411 -11.66 -8.45 31.13
N LEU A 412 -12.06 -9.22 30.12
CA LEU A 412 -11.60 -9.02 28.75
C LEU A 412 -12.07 -7.65 28.22
N PHE A 413 -13.33 -7.27 28.46
CA PHE A 413 -13.83 -5.96 28.05
C PHE A 413 -13.13 -4.80 28.76
N GLN A 414 -12.81 -4.94 30.05
CA GLN A 414 -12.08 -3.92 30.79
C GLN A 414 -10.64 -3.76 30.26
N TYR A 415 -9.97 -4.88 29.98
CA TYR A 415 -8.65 -4.90 29.36
C TYR A 415 -8.66 -4.25 27.96
N LEU A 416 -9.58 -4.68 27.09
CA LEU A 416 -9.72 -4.12 25.75
C LEU A 416 -10.11 -2.65 25.79
N SER A 417 -11.07 -2.25 26.64
CA SER A 417 -11.51 -0.87 26.76
C SER A 417 -10.38 0.06 27.22
N THR A 418 -9.54 -0.39 28.16
CA THR A 418 -8.39 0.40 28.63
C THR A 418 -7.39 0.61 27.50
N ASN A 419 -7.03 -0.46 26.79
CA ASN A 419 -6.07 -0.42 25.69
C ASN A 419 -6.59 0.37 24.46
N LEU A 420 -7.85 0.15 24.07
CA LEU A 420 -8.50 0.86 22.97
C LEU A 420 -8.69 2.34 23.27
N ARG A 421 -8.97 2.71 24.53
CA ARG A 421 -9.02 4.12 24.95
C ARG A 421 -7.66 4.79 24.76
N THR A 422 -6.58 4.17 25.22
CA THR A 422 -5.21 4.71 25.02
C THR A 422 -4.89 4.85 23.53
N LEU A 423 -5.24 3.86 22.71
CA LEU A 423 -5.09 3.94 21.25
C LEU A 423 -5.89 5.09 20.65
N ARG A 424 -7.16 5.23 21.02
CA ARG A 424 -8.04 6.28 20.48
C ARG A 424 -7.55 7.69 20.83
N GLU A 425 -7.14 7.88 22.08
CA GLU A 425 -6.67 9.18 22.57
C GLU A 425 -5.32 9.57 21.95
N ARG A 426 -4.39 8.61 21.83
CA ARG A 426 -2.99 8.89 21.48
C ARG A 426 -2.63 8.64 20.02
N LEU A 427 -3.32 7.77 19.30
CA LEU A 427 -3.00 7.44 17.89
C LEU A 427 -3.65 8.44 16.92
N PHE A 428 -3.14 8.54 15.70
CA PHE A 428 -3.83 9.25 14.62
C PHE A 428 -5.08 8.51 14.14
N GLU A 429 -6.09 9.27 13.70
CA GLU A 429 -7.37 8.74 13.21
C GLU A 429 -7.20 7.80 12.01
N SER A 430 -6.20 8.04 11.14
CA SER A 430 -5.91 7.17 10.00
C SER A 430 -5.40 5.79 10.41
N MET A 431 -4.78 5.66 11.58
CA MET A 431 -4.13 4.44 12.04
C MET A 431 -5.05 3.58 12.92
N TYR A 432 -6.01 4.20 13.61
CA TYR A 432 -6.88 3.51 14.57
C TYR A 432 -7.65 2.33 13.96
N PRO A 433 -8.31 2.45 12.78
CA PRO A 433 -9.05 1.35 12.17
C PRO A 433 -8.17 0.14 11.81
N HIS A 434 -6.87 0.36 11.55
CA HIS A 434 -5.95 -0.71 11.18
C HIS A 434 -5.60 -1.57 12.39
N ILE A 435 -5.40 -0.95 13.56
CA ILE A 435 -5.11 -1.67 14.80
C ILE A 435 -6.34 -2.42 15.31
N THR A 436 -7.51 -1.76 15.32
CA THR A 436 -8.75 -2.41 15.76
C THR A 436 -9.14 -3.60 14.88
N ALA A 437 -8.94 -3.51 13.56
CA ALA A 437 -9.15 -4.64 12.65
C ALA A 437 -8.19 -5.81 12.94
N GLN A 438 -6.91 -5.54 13.23
CA GLN A 438 -5.97 -6.60 13.60
C GLN A 438 -6.35 -7.25 14.93
N LEU A 439 -6.74 -6.46 15.94
CA LEU A 439 -7.18 -6.99 17.23
C LEU A 439 -8.44 -7.85 17.09
N TRP A 440 -9.40 -7.43 16.25
CA TRP A 440 -10.58 -8.22 15.94
C TRP A 440 -10.24 -9.57 15.29
N LYS A 441 -9.31 -9.57 14.34
CA LYS A 441 -8.79 -10.80 13.73
C LYS A 441 -8.14 -11.72 14.76
N THR A 442 -7.27 -11.18 15.62
CA THR A 442 -6.61 -11.95 16.67
C THR A 442 -7.62 -12.57 17.65
N ILE A 443 -8.64 -11.82 18.07
CA ILE A 443 -9.70 -12.32 18.97
C ILE A 443 -10.54 -13.41 18.30
N SER A 444 -10.90 -13.23 17.03
CA SER A 444 -11.68 -14.23 16.28
C SER A 444 -10.91 -15.54 16.16
N ASN A 445 -9.61 -15.47 15.85
CA ASN A 445 -8.74 -16.65 15.79
C ASN A 445 -8.56 -17.32 17.16
N LEU A 446 -8.34 -16.52 18.21
CA LEU A 446 -8.24 -17.05 19.57
C LEU A 446 -9.49 -17.79 20.00
N MET A 447 -10.66 -17.24 19.68
CA MET A 447 -11.92 -17.88 20.03
C MET A 447 -12.11 -19.19 19.26
N GLU A 448 -11.75 -19.24 17.98
CA GLU A 448 -11.78 -20.47 17.19
C GLU A 448 -10.82 -21.55 17.74
N GLU A 449 -9.62 -21.14 18.18
CA GLU A 449 -8.61 -22.00 18.82
C GLU A 449 -9.06 -22.55 20.18
N GLN A 450 -9.73 -21.75 21.01
CA GLN A 450 -10.08 -22.11 22.39
C GLN A 450 -11.45 -22.77 22.56
N VAL A 451 -12.38 -22.60 21.61
CA VAL A 451 -13.71 -23.22 21.70
C VAL A 451 -13.59 -24.75 21.62
N PHE A 452 -14.13 -25.43 22.65
CA PHE A 452 -14.11 -26.89 22.72
C PHE A 452 -14.87 -27.56 21.56
N VAL A 453 -14.49 -28.80 21.26
CA VAL A 453 -15.06 -29.62 20.19
C VAL A 453 -15.94 -30.71 20.80
N GLY A 454 -17.10 -30.97 20.21
CA GLY A 454 -18.01 -32.04 20.62
C GLY A 454 -18.70 -31.82 21.97
N GLU A 455 -18.84 -30.59 22.45
CA GLU A 455 -19.57 -30.28 23.70
C GLU A 455 -21.09 -30.20 23.46
N ARG A 456 -21.86 -29.94 24.52
CA ARG A 456 -23.33 -29.84 24.42
C ARG A 456 -23.78 -28.53 23.74
N PRO A 457 -24.96 -28.49 23.09
CA PRO A 457 -25.46 -27.29 22.40
C PRO A 457 -25.53 -26.05 23.29
N GLU A 458 -25.80 -26.20 24.59
CA GLU A 458 -25.89 -25.08 25.53
C GLU A 458 -24.55 -24.32 25.65
N TYR A 459 -23.42 -25.03 25.56
CA TYR A 459 -22.09 -24.43 25.55
C TYR A 459 -21.90 -23.54 24.32
N TYR A 460 -22.24 -24.03 23.12
CA TYR A 460 -22.13 -23.28 21.88
C TYR A 460 -23.11 -22.09 21.82
N CYS A 461 -24.31 -22.24 22.39
CA CYS A 461 -25.25 -21.14 22.58
C CYS A 461 -24.66 -20.01 23.43
N GLN A 462 -23.96 -20.35 24.52
CA GLN A 462 -23.27 -19.36 25.36
C GLN A 462 -22.11 -18.71 24.59
N MET A 463 -21.28 -19.50 23.90
CA MET A 463 -20.19 -18.96 23.06
C MET A 463 -20.72 -18.02 21.97
N LYS A 464 -21.88 -18.33 21.36
CA LYS A 464 -22.54 -17.45 20.38
C LYS A 464 -22.97 -16.12 21.00
N GLN A 465 -23.43 -16.12 22.25
CA GLN A 465 -23.76 -14.87 22.97
C GLN A 465 -22.50 -14.04 23.23
N PHE A 466 -21.39 -14.67 23.62
CA PHE A 466 -20.11 -13.98 23.80
C PHE A 466 -19.57 -13.40 22.49
N LEU A 467 -19.61 -14.17 21.40
CA LEU A 467 -19.22 -13.67 20.08
C LEU A 467 -20.06 -12.45 19.66
N ARG A 468 -21.38 -12.48 19.92
CA ARG A 468 -22.27 -11.33 19.67
C ARG A 468 -21.92 -10.12 20.53
N ALA A 469 -21.58 -10.32 21.81
CA ALA A 469 -21.16 -9.25 22.71
C ALA A 469 -19.85 -8.60 22.24
N LEU A 470 -18.85 -9.42 21.86
CA LEU A 470 -17.59 -8.96 21.29
C LEU A 470 -17.81 -8.20 19.96
N THR A 471 -18.68 -8.74 19.09
CA THR A 471 -19.05 -8.07 17.83
C THR A 471 -19.66 -6.69 18.10
N SER A 472 -20.61 -6.60 19.04
CA SER A 472 -21.23 -5.33 19.41
C SER A 472 -20.24 -4.36 20.04
N PHE A 473 -19.26 -4.85 20.79
CA PHE A 473 -18.21 -4.03 21.40
C PHE A 473 -17.34 -3.36 20.34
N PHE A 474 -16.78 -4.12 19.40
CA PHE A 474 -15.97 -3.57 18.30
C PHE A 474 -16.76 -2.69 17.34
N ALA A 475 -18.04 -3.01 17.07
CA ALA A 475 -18.91 -2.17 16.27
C ALA A 475 -19.16 -0.79 16.93
N LYS A 476 -19.42 -0.77 18.24
CA LYS A 476 -19.56 0.49 19.01
C LYS A 476 -18.25 1.27 19.09
N ASP A 477 -17.12 0.56 19.06
CA ASP A 477 -15.79 1.15 19.11
C ASP A 477 -15.39 1.84 17.80
N GLY A 478 -16.12 1.62 16.71
CA GLY A 478 -15.94 2.30 15.41
C GLY A 478 -15.36 1.42 14.31
N LEU A 479 -15.34 0.10 14.47
CA LEU A 479 -14.95 -0.83 13.42
C LEU A 479 -16.11 -0.99 12.41
N GLU A 480 -15.82 -0.74 11.14
CA GLU A 480 -16.78 -0.88 10.03
C GLU A 480 -17.30 -2.32 9.89
N GLU A 481 -18.56 -2.46 9.49
CA GLU A 481 -19.22 -3.78 9.36
C GLU A 481 -18.48 -4.71 8.39
N ASP A 482 -17.95 -4.17 7.28
CA ASP A 482 -17.15 -4.92 6.31
C ASP A 482 -15.87 -5.50 6.92
N LYS A 483 -15.24 -4.77 7.86
CA LYS A 483 -14.03 -5.20 8.56
C LYS A 483 -14.32 -6.15 9.72
N ILE A 484 -15.58 -6.26 10.15
CA ILE A 484 -16.03 -7.26 11.10
C ILE A 484 -16.26 -8.61 10.39
N GLN A 485 -16.80 -8.59 9.17
CA GLN A 485 -17.17 -9.77 8.38
C GLN A 485 -15.96 -10.46 7.70
N ILE A 486 -14.86 -10.63 8.45
CA ILE A 486 -13.67 -11.36 8.01
C ILE A 486 -13.95 -12.87 7.87
N GLU A 487 -13.13 -13.55 7.06
CA GLU A 487 -13.31 -14.98 6.78
C GLU A 487 -13.22 -15.84 8.06
N GLU A 488 -12.32 -15.47 8.97
CA GLU A 488 -12.11 -16.16 10.25
C GLU A 488 -13.32 -16.04 11.17
N TYR A 489 -13.97 -14.87 11.19
CA TYR A 489 -15.22 -14.64 11.92
C TYR A 489 -16.37 -15.45 11.33
N LYS A 490 -16.49 -15.50 9.99
CA LYS A 490 -17.55 -16.28 9.32
C LYS A 490 -17.43 -17.76 9.65
N LYS A 491 -16.22 -18.33 9.56
CA LYS A 491 -15.95 -19.72 9.93
C LYS A 491 -16.33 -20.02 11.38
N LEU A 492 -15.90 -19.18 12.31
CA LEU A 492 -16.23 -19.32 13.73
C LEU A 492 -17.73 -19.21 13.97
N LYS A 493 -18.39 -18.21 13.37
CA LYS A 493 -19.83 -18.01 13.48
C LYS A 493 -20.57 -19.23 12.96
N ASP A 494 -20.27 -19.70 11.76
CA ASP A 494 -20.92 -20.87 11.15
C ASP A 494 -20.70 -22.13 12.01
N ARG A 495 -19.49 -22.33 12.53
CA ARG A 495 -19.18 -23.43 13.46
C ARG A 495 -20.03 -23.36 14.72
N LEU A 496 -20.13 -22.20 15.37
CA LEU A 496 -20.94 -22.01 16.57
C LEU A 496 -22.44 -22.18 16.28
N GLU A 497 -22.91 -21.70 15.13
CA GLU A 497 -24.31 -21.84 14.71
C GLU A 497 -24.67 -23.30 14.51
N MET A 498 -23.88 -24.04 13.74
CA MET A 498 -24.07 -25.47 13.54
C MET A 498 -24.01 -26.26 14.84
N ASN A 499 -23.02 -25.98 15.69
CA ASN A 499 -22.88 -26.67 16.97
C ASN A 499 -23.90 -26.25 18.04
N SER A 500 -24.68 -25.18 17.81
CA SER A 500 -25.78 -24.77 18.70
C SER A 500 -27.11 -25.48 18.40
N LEU A 501 -27.23 -26.12 17.23
CA LEU A 501 -28.44 -26.86 16.85
C LEU A 501 -28.63 -28.12 17.70
N SER A 502 -29.87 -28.52 17.91
CA SER A 502 -30.19 -29.82 18.51
C SER A 502 -29.77 -30.97 17.59
N THR A 503 -29.65 -32.18 18.14
CA THR A 503 -29.26 -33.36 17.35
C THR A 503 -30.30 -33.71 16.29
N GLU A 504 -31.58 -33.43 16.52
CA GLU A 504 -32.64 -33.63 15.52
C GLU A 504 -32.52 -32.63 14.37
N GLU A 505 -32.29 -31.35 14.67
CA GLU A 505 -32.06 -30.31 13.66
C GLU A 505 -30.79 -30.59 12.84
N LEU A 506 -29.72 -31.07 13.47
CA LEU A 506 -28.50 -31.47 12.75
C LEU A 506 -28.73 -32.64 11.80
N MET A 507 -29.54 -33.63 12.19
CA MET A 507 -29.91 -34.74 11.31
C MET A 507 -30.72 -34.23 10.12
N LEU A 508 -31.65 -33.29 10.34
CA LEU A 508 -32.39 -32.65 9.26
C LEU A 508 -31.47 -31.87 8.32
N GLU A 509 -30.54 -31.08 8.83
CA GLU A 509 -29.59 -30.32 8.01
C GLU A 509 -28.67 -31.25 7.20
N TYR A 510 -28.26 -32.40 7.75
CA TYR A 510 -27.53 -33.43 7.02
C TYR A 510 -28.33 -34.00 5.83
N PHE A 511 -29.59 -34.36 6.05
CA PHE A 511 -30.42 -34.89 4.97
C PHE A 511 -30.77 -33.83 3.94
N HIS A 512 -30.92 -32.58 4.39
CA HIS A 512 -31.11 -31.45 3.52
C HIS A 512 -29.90 -31.24 2.60
N SER A 513 -28.68 -31.24 3.15
CA SER A 513 -27.46 -31.09 2.34
C SER A 513 -27.32 -32.22 1.31
N LEU A 514 -27.58 -33.47 1.70
CA LEU A 514 -27.56 -34.61 0.77
C LEU A 514 -28.56 -34.49 -0.39
N ALA A 515 -29.74 -33.95 -0.13
CA ALA A 515 -30.75 -33.75 -1.18
C ALA A 515 -30.41 -32.57 -2.09
N ASP A 516 -29.83 -31.49 -1.56
CA ASP A 516 -29.37 -30.34 -2.34
C ASP A 516 -28.17 -30.67 -3.23
N GLU A 517 -27.23 -31.49 -2.75
CA GLU A 517 -26.10 -31.98 -3.53
C GLU A 517 -26.58 -32.64 -4.84
N ILE A 518 -27.69 -33.39 -4.80
CA ILE A 518 -28.21 -34.10 -5.99
C ILE A 518 -28.75 -33.13 -7.05
N VAL A 519 -29.32 -32.00 -6.63
CA VAL A 519 -29.91 -31.02 -7.55
C VAL A 519 -28.85 -30.06 -8.09
N ASN A 520 -27.92 -29.63 -7.25
CA ASN A 520 -27.07 -28.46 -7.52
C ASN A 520 -25.63 -28.82 -7.91
N GLU A 521 -25.15 -30.03 -7.66
CA GLU A 521 -23.74 -30.40 -7.89
C GLU A 521 -23.56 -31.48 -8.95
N THR A 522 -22.55 -31.34 -9.81
CA THR A 522 -22.10 -32.41 -10.70
C THR A 522 -21.30 -33.45 -9.91
N PRO A 523 -21.66 -34.75 -9.92
CA PRO A 523 -20.94 -35.76 -9.16
C PRO A 523 -19.49 -35.91 -9.64
N SER A 524 -18.56 -36.08 -8.69
CA SER A 524 -17.13 -36.33 -8.95
C SER A 524 -16.88 -37.69 -9.61
N GLU A 525 -17.72 -38.68 -9.31
CA GLU A 525 -17.76 -39.99 -9.93
C GLU A 525 -19.18 -40.28 -10.44
N PHE A 526 -19.32 -40.62 -11.73
CA PHE A 526 -20.61 -41.00 -12.28
C PHE A 526 -20.97 -42.43 -11.88
N LEU A 527 -21.93 -42.61 -10.96
CA LEU A 527 -22.38 -43.92 -10.45
C LEU A 527 -23.70 -44.40 -11.08
N GLY A 528 -24.04 -43.87 -12.26
CA GLY A 528 -25.29 -44.18 -12.93
C GLY A 528 -26.47 -43.34 -12.43
N ASN A 529 -27.66 -43.67 -12.92
CA ASN A 529 -28.90 -42.95 -12.63
C ASN A 529 -30.02 -43.92 -12.20
N LEU A 530 -30.93 -43.41 -11.37
CA LEU A 530 -32.15 -44.11 -10.99
C LEU A 530 -33.38 -43.38 -11.56
N ALA A 531 -34.23 -44.11 -12.28
CA ALA A 531 -35.47 -43.61 -12.84
C ALA A 531 -36.63 -43.83 -11.85
N VAL A 532 -37.25 -42.74 -11.38
CA VAL A 532 -38.33 -42.79 -10.38
C VAL A 532 -39.55 -41.98 -10.78
N LYS A 533 -40.75 -42.40 -10.36
CA LYS A 533 -41.97 -41.57 -10.37
C LYS A 533 -42.44 -41.41 -8.94
N LEU A 534 -42.82 -40.19 -8.57
CA LEU A 534 -43.15 -39.81 -7.21
C LEU A 534 -44.47 -39.04 -7.21
N SER A 535 -45.32 -39.33 -6.24
CA SER A 535 -46.52 -38.55 -5.99
C SER A 535 -47.02 -38.81 -4.58
N TYR A 536 -47.86 -37.95 -4.04
CA TYR A 536 -48.65 -38.28 -2.85
C TYR A 536 -50.16 -38.12 -3.11
N ILE A 537 -50.97 -38.79 -2.31
CA ILE A 537 -52.43 -38.60 -2.24
C ILE A 537 -52.78 -38.11 -0.83
N GLU A 538 -53.66 -37.11 -0.75
CA GLU A 538 -54.21 -36.65 0.52
C GLU A 538 -55.23 -37.65 1.07
N GLU A 539 -55.06 -38.01 2.34
CA GLU A 539 -55.96 -38.87 3.09
C GLU A 539 -56.87 -38.04 4.01
N THR A 540 -57.84 -38.71 4.63
CA THR A 540 -58.64 -38.09 5.69
C THR A 540 -57.77 -37.72 6.91
N ARG A 541 -58.14 -36.65 7.62
CA ARG A 541 -57.51 -36.21 8.89
C ARG A 541 -56.10 -35.62 8.78
N GLY A 542 -55.75 -35.03 7.63
CA GLY A 542 -54.50 -34.26 7.48
C GLY A 542 -53.25 -35.12 7.21
N ASN A 543 -53.44 -36.39 6.87
CA ASN A 543 -52.36 -37.29 6.47
C ASN A 543 -52.28 -37.41 4.94
N VAL A 544 -51.18 -37.96 4.45
CA VAL A 544 -50.94 -38.31 3.06
C VAL A 544 -50.38 -39.72 2.94
N THR A 545 -50.65 -40.38 1.82
CA THR A 545 -49.88 -41.55 1.37
C THR A 545 -48.90 -41.13 0.29
N ILE A 546 -47.62 -41.40 0.50
CA ILE A 546 -46.56 -41.15 -0.49
C ILE A 546 -46.37 -42.41 -1.35
N PHE A 547 -46.42 -42.23 -2.67
CA PHE A 547 -46.21 -43.27 -3.68
C PHE A 547 -44.87 -43.08 -4.38
N VAL A 548 -44.09 -44.16 -4.45
CA VAL A 548 -42.76 -44.16 -5.06
C VAL A 548 -42.67 -45.34 -6.03
N LYS A 549 -42.56 -45.07 -7.33
CA LYS A 549 -42.30 -46.11 -8.33
C LYS A 549 -40.84 -46.05 -8.78
N VAL A 550 -40.08 -47.08 -8.45
CA VAL A 550 -38.72 -47.28 -8.94
C VAL A 550 -38.79 -48.06 -10.24
N ILE A 551 -38.44 -47.42 -11.36
CA ILE A 551 -38.61 -47.97 -12.70
C ILE A 551 -37.40 -48.81 -13.08
N ARG A 552 -36.22 -48.18 -13.13
CA ARG A 552 -34.96 -48.81 -13.56
C ARG A 552 -33.74 -48.10 -13.01
N GLY A 553 -32.63 -48.81 -12.92
CA GLY A 553 -31.28 -48.23 -12.84
C GLY A 553 -30.66 -48.15 -14.23
N SER A 554 -29.73 -47.24 -14.44
CA SER A 554 -28.97 -47.12 -15.69
C SER A 554 -27.51 -46.83 -15.38
N ASP A 555 -26.61 -47.60 -16.00
CA ASP A 555 -25.16 -47.48 -15.84
C ASP A 555 -24.68 -47.51 -14.38
N LEU A 556 -25.32 -48.35 -13.55
CA LEU A 556 -24.93 -48.56 -12.15
C LEU A 556 -23.50 -49.13 -12.07
N PRO A 557 -22.77 -48.93 -10.95
CA PRO A 557 -21.44 -49.49 -10.78
C PRO A 557 -21.47 -51.01 -10.75
N GLY A 558 -20.49 -51.66 -11.39
CA GLY A 558 -20.23 -53.09 -11.17
C GLY A 558 -19.38 -53.24 -9.92
N LEU A 559 -19.86 -54.00 -8.94
CA LEU A 559 -19.16 -54.22 -7.66
C LEU A 559 -18.71 -55.68 -7.49
N ASP A 560 -19.24 -56.60 -8.30
CA ASP A 560 -18.81 -57.99 -8.32
C ASP A 560 -17.52 -58.19 -9.11
N HIS A 561 -16.85 -59.32 -8.87
CA HIS A 561 -15.68 -59.76 -9.66
C HIS A 561 -15.97 -59.89 -11.17
N SER A 562 -17.23 -60.10 -11.55
CA SER A 562 -17.67 -60.22 -12.94
C SER A 562 -17.64 -58.89 -13.71
N GLY A 563 -17.51 -57.76 -13.01
CA GLY A 563 -17.73 -56.42 -13.58
C GLY A 563 -19.21 -56.05 -13.72
N LEU A 564 -20.12 -56.89 -13.23
CA LEU A 564 -21.56 -56.63 -13.12
C LEU A 564 -21.94 -56.48 -11.63
N SER A 565 -23.25 -56.39 -11.37
CA SER A 565 -23.83 -56.39 -10.02
C SER A 565 -25.19 -57.09 -10.05
N ASP A 566 -25.67 -57.47 -8.87
CA ASP A 566 -27.02 -57.94 -8.55
C ASP A 566 -27.83 -56.81 -7.83
N PRO A 567 -28.11 -55.67 -8.48
CA PRO A 567 -28.62 -54.49 -7.80
C PRO A 567 -30.05 -54.63 -7.26
N TYR A 568 -30.31 -53.99 -6.13
CA TYR A 568 -31.64 -53.72 -5.60
C TYR A 568 -31.69 -52.35 -4.90
N VAL A 569 -32.89 -51.79 -4.76
CA VAL A 569 -33.10 -50.46 -4.15
C VAL A 569 -33.90 -50.58 -2.87
N VAL A 570 -33.40 -49.98 -1.80
CA VAL A 570 -34.11 -49.79 -0.53
C VAL A 570 -34.65 -48.37 -0.49
N VAL A 571 -35.96 -48.23 -0.28
CA VAL A 571 -36.68 -46.96 -0.23
C VAL A 571 -37.09 -46.68 1.22
N SER A 572 -36.73 -45.52 1.73
CA SER A 572 -36.95 -45.11 3.12
C SER A 572 -37.29 -43.63 3.26
N LEU A 573 -38.14 -43.29 4.22
CA LEU A 573 -38.34 -41.91 4.68
C LEU A 573 -37.39 -41.60 5.85
N TYR A 574 -36.85 -40.37 5.86
CA TYR A 574 -35.96 -39.84 6.88
C TYR A 574 -36.32 -38.40 7.27
N PRO A 575 -36.08 -37.99 8.54
CA PRO A 575 -35.40 -38.74 9.60
C PRO A 575 -36.27 -39.81 10.26
N LYS A 576 -35.66 -40.87 10.81
CA LYS A 576 -36.40 -41.98 11.47
C LYS A 576 -37.15 -41.57 12.73
N THR A 577 -36.79 -40.43 13.33
CA THR A 577 -37.54 -39.82 14.44
C THR A 577 -38.95 -39.40 14.02
N MET A 578 -39.12 -38.93 12.78
CA MET A 578 -40.42 -38.53 12.22
C MET A 578 -41.17 -39.69 11.56
N PHE A 579 -40.43 -40.58 10.89
CA PHE A 579 -41.01 -41.64 10.05
C PHE A 579 -40.78 -43.05 10.60
N GLY A 580 -40.59 -43.21 11.91
CA GLY A 580 -40.23 -44.49 12.53
C GLY A 580 -41.26 -45.62 12.32
N HIS A 581 -42.54 -45.26 12.14
CA HIS A 581 -43.61 -46.22 11.84
C HIS A 581 -43.57 -46.71 10.38
N ASN A 582 -42.96 -45.94 9.47
CA ASN A 582 -42.81 -46.29 8.06
C ASN A 582 -41.52 -47.12 7.86
N LYS A 583 -41.68 -48.44 7.85
CA LYS A 583 -40.56 -49.37 7.64
C LYS A 583 -39.94 -49.21 6.24
N PRO A 584 -38.61 -49.37 6.08
CA PRO A 584 -37.96 -49.46 4.78
C PRO A 584 -38.59 -50.54 3.90
N GLN A 585 -38.75 -50.26 2.61
CA GLN A 585 -39.24 -51.21 1.61
C GLN A 585 -38.15 -51.45 0.56
N LYS A 586 -38.12 -52.61 -0.10
CA LYS A 586 -37.06 -52.95 -1.07
C LYS A 586 -37.62 -53.54 -2.37
N THR A 587 -36.91 -53.30 -3.47
CA THR A 587 -37.21 -53.94 -4.77
C THR A 587 -36.82 -55.42 -4.74
N LYS A 588 -37.19 -56.14 -5.80
CA LYS A 588 -36.54 -57.42 -6.11
C LYS A 588 -35.08 -57.17 -6.51
N ILE A 589 -34.25 -58.18 -6.26
CA ILE A 589 -32.87 -58.25 -6.74
C ILE A 589 -32.92 -58.65 -8.21
N ILE A 590 -32.16 -57.96 -9.06
CA ILE A 590 -32.04 -58.27 -10.48
C ILE A 590 -30.60 -58.70 -10.72
N GLU A 591 -30.41 -59.96 -11.10
CA GLU A 591 -29.06 -60.53 -11.19
C GLU A 591 -28.29 -60.06 -12.44
N GLN A 592 -26.98 -59.92 -12.29
CA GLN A 592 -25.97 -59.74 -13.34
C GLN A 592 -26.28 -58.61 -14.33
N THR A 593 -26.58 -57.41 -13.84
CA THR A 593 -26.86 -56.25 -14.70
C THR A 593 -26.51 -54.91 -14.06
N LEU A 594 -26.00 -53.99 -14.88
CA LEU A 594 -25.82 -52.59 -14.52
C LEU A 594 -27.03 -51.72 -14.89
N ASN A 595 -28.01 -52.31 -15.58
CA ASN A 595 -29.21 -51.65 -16.09
C ASN A 595 -30.49 -52.38 -15.64
N PRO A 596 -30.72 -52.54 -14.32
CA PRO A 596 -31.84 -53.31 -13.81
C PRO A 596 -33.18 -52.63 -14.11
N VAL A 597 -34.20 -53.42 -14.47
CA VAL A 597 -35.59 -52.95 -14.58
C VAL A 597 -36.37 -53.48 -13.38
N PHE A 598 -36.71 -52.59 -12.45
CA PHE A 598 -37.36 -52.93 -11.19
C PHE A 598 -38.89 -52.88 -11.26
N ASN A 599 -39.44 -51.85 -11.93
CA ASN A 599 -40.89 -51.58 -12.04
C ASN A 599 -41.70 -51.82 -10.74
N THR A 600 -41.13 -51.45 -9.60
CA THR A 600 -41.71 -51.71 -8.28
C THR A 600 -42.32 -50.44 -7.71
N THR A 601 -43.56 -50.51 -7.20
CA THR A 601 -44.25 -49.38 -6.57
C THR A 601 -44.35 -49.60 -5.06
N PHE A 602 -43.98 -48.58 -4.29
CA PHE A 602 -44.02 -48.55 -2.84
C PHE A 602 -45.03 -47.51 -2.35
N GLN A 603 -45.59 -47.76 -1.17
CA GLN A 603 -46.57 -46.87 -0.53
C GLN A 603 -46.16 -46.64 0.92
N PHE A 604 -46.13 -45.38 1.33
CA PHE A 604 -45.89 -44.97 2.72
C PHE A 604 -47.13 -44.23 3.24
N PRO A 605 -48.06 -44.93 3.90
CA PRO A 605 -49.30 -44.35 4.37
C PRO A 605 -49.15 -43.61 5.70
N ASN A 606 -50.19 -42.84 6.05
CA ASN A 606 -50.33 -42.12 7.32
C ASN A 606 -49.17 -41.14 7.62
N VAL A 607 -48.63 -40.48 6.59
CA VAL A 607 -47.63 -39.42 6.78
C VAL A 607 -48.33 -38.09 7.06
N PRO A 608 -48.06 -37.38 8.16
CA PRO A 608 -48.63 -36.05 8.38
C PRO A 608 -48.28 -35.10 7.23
N ARG A 609 -49.28 -34.39 6.68
CA ARG A 609 -49.07 -33.48 5.54
C ARG A 609 -47.99 -32.44 5.81
N GLU A 610 -47.95 -31.91 7.03
CA GLU A 610 -46.97 -30.92 7.47
C GLU A 610 -45.52 -31.38 7.33
N TYR A 611 -45.25 -32.69 7.41
CA TYR A 611 -43.90 -33.24 7.25
C TYR A 611 -43.36 -33.11 5.83
N LEU A 612 -44.23 -32.95 4.82
CA LEU A 612 -43.79 -32.70 3.44
C LEU A 612 -43.06 -31.36 3.30
N SER A 613 -43.36 -30.39 4.16
CA SER A 613 -42.76 -29.04 4.12
C SER A 613 -41.57 -28.87 5.07
N VAL A 614 -41.25 -29.89 5.88
CA VAL A 614 -40.14 -29.82 6.83
C VAL A 614 -38.82 -29.90 6.07
N ARG A 615 -37.98 -28.87 6.24
CA ARG A 615 -36.61 -28.85 5.67
C ARG A 615 -35.81 -30.03 6.23
N GLY A 616 -35.23 -30.83 5.35
CA GLY A 616 -34.48 -32.04 5.74
C GLY A 616 -35.33 -33.31 5.89
N ALA A 617 -36.66 -33.23 5.72
CA ALA A 617 -37.47 -34.41 5.51
C ALA A 617 -37.30 -34.91 4.07
N VAL A 618 -36.78 -36.13 3.92
CA VAL A 618 -36.36 -36.65 2.62
C VAL A 618 -36.85 -38.08 2.38
N LEU A 619 -37.03 -38.40 1.09
CA LEU A 619 -37.10 -39.74 0.58
C LEU A 619 -35.69 -40.17 0.16
N LEU A 620 -35.17 -41.22 0.81
CA LEU A 620 -33.85 -41.78 0.53
C LEU A 620 -34.00 -43.13 -0.19
N LEU A 621 -33.39 -43.24 -1.37
CA LEU A 621 -33.29 -44.46 -2.16
C LEU A 621 -31.84 -44.94 -2.16
N SER A 622 -31.55 -45.99 -1.42
CA SER A 622 -30.23 -46.61 -1.35
C SER A 622 -30.12 -47.74 -2.36
N VAL A 623 -29.13 -47.67 -3.25
CA VAL A 623 -28.81 -48.72 -4.23
C VAL A 623 -27.76 -49.64 -3.60
N LEU A 624 -28.08 -50.92 -3.49
CA LEU A 624 -27.20 -51.95 -2.95
C LEU A 624 -26.97 -53.06 -3.96
N ASP A 625 -25.84 -53.74 -3.83
CA ASP A 625 -25.50 -54.93 -4.59
C ASP A 625 -25.61 -56.17 -3.70
N HIS A 626 -26.34 -57.19 -4.16
CA HIS A 626 -26.59 -58.38 -3.37
C HIS A 626 -25.45 -59.40 -3.50
N ASP A 627 -24.78 -59.68 -2.38
CA ASP A 627 -23.69 -60.65 -2.33
C ASP A 627 -24.19 -62.02 -1.84
N LYS A 628 -23.95 -63.08 -2.61
CA LYS A 628 -24.28 -64.47 -2.21
C LYS A 628 -23.46 -64.96 -1.01
N ILE A 629 -22.28 -64.39 -0.80
CA ILE A 629 -21.38 -64.70 0.32
C ILE A 629 -20.89 -63.38 0.91
N GLY A 630 -21.16 -63.16 2.20
CA GLY A 630 -20.76 -61.94 2.89
C GLY A 630 -21.93 -60.99 3.10
N SER A 631 -21.67 -59.69 3.07
CA SER A 631 -22.69 -58.66 3.26
C SER A 631 -22.79 -57.77 2.03
N ASP A 632 -24.01 -57.49 1.60
CA ASP A 632 -24.32 -56.59 0.48
C ASP A 632 -23.52 -55.28 0.50
N ASP A 633 -23.05 -54.88 -0.68
CA ASP A 633 -22.25 -53.68 -0.87
C ASP A 633 -23.12 -52.47 -1.19
N PHE A 634 -22.67 -51.29 -0.75
CA PHE A 634 -23.38 -50.04 -1.00
C PHE A 634 -22.86 -49.38 -2.29
N ALA A 635 -23.71 -49.32 -3.31
CA ALA A 635 -23.39 -48.66 -4.58
C ALA A 635 -23.44 -47.14 -4.45
N GLY A 636 -24.53 -46.63 -3.87
CA GLY A 636 -24.77 -45.21 -3.63
C GLY A 636 -26.23 -44.94 -3.26
N GLU A 637 -26.60 -43.67 -3.15
CA GLU A 637 -27.95 -43.25 -2.78
C GLU A 637 -28.46 -42.05 -3.58
N VAL A 638 -29.78 -41.88 -3.54
CA VAL A 638 -30.51 -40.74 -4.06
C VAL A 638 -31.40 -40.21 -2.95
N SER A 639 -31.19 -38.97 -2.52
CA SER A 639 -31.99 -38.22 -1.55
C SER A 639 -32.87 -37.20 -2.26
N ILE A 640 -34.14 -37.13 -1.89
CA ILE A 640 -35.14 -36.26 -2.53
C ILE A 640 -35.92 -35.53 -1.44
N HIS A 641 -35.96 -34.19 -1.49
CA HIS A 641 -36.81 -33.41 -0.59
C HIS A 641 -38.27 -33.80 -0.74
N LEU A 642 -38.96 -34.08 0.37
CA LEU A 642 -40.39 -34.39 0.31
C LEU A 642 -41.22 -33.23 -0.23
N SER A 643 -40.75 -31.99 -0.07
CA SER A 643 -41.37 -30.78 -0.60
C SER A 643 -41.40 -30.72 -2.12
N SER A 644 -40.55 -31.51 -2.80
CA SER A 644 -40.52 -31.62 -4.27
C SER A 644 -41.57 -32.60 -4.83
N ILE A 645 -42.20 -33.41 -3.97
CA ILE A 645 -43.18 -34.42 -4.39
C ILE A 645 -44.52 -33.73 -4.64
N THR A 646 -45.13 -33.98 -5.79
CA THR A 646 -46.41 -33.36 -6.17
C THR A 646 -47.63 -34.22 -5.79
N PRO A 647 -48.79 -33.61 -5.54
CA PRO A 647 -50.03 -34.36 -5.30
C PRO A 647 -50.55 -35.03 -6.59
N MET A 648 -51.30 -36.12 -6.44
CA MET A 648 -52.15 -36.69 -7.48
C MET A 648 -53.59 -36.86 -7.00
N GLU A 649 -54.50 -36.94 -7.96
CA GLU A 649 -55.90 -37.26 -7.67
C GLU A 649 -56.06 -38.69 -7.15
N MET A 650 -57.09 -38.93 -6.34
CA MET A 650 -57.39 -40.23 -5.73
C MET A 650 -57.62 -41.34 -6.78
N SER A 651 -58.11 -40.99 -7.96
CA SER A 651 -58.33 -41.91 -9.10
C SER A 651 -57.07 -42.18 -9.93
N ALA A 652 -56.04 -41.35 -9.77
CA ALA A 652 -54.82 -41.43 -10.58
C ALA A 652 -53.83 -42.43 -9.99
N THR A 653 -53.01 -43.01 -10.87
CA THR A 653 -51.91 -43.88 -10.46
C THR A 653 -50.59 -43.13 -10.59
N VAL A 654 -49.59 -43.49 -9.78
CA VAL A 654 -48.23 -42.93 -9.88
C VAL A 654 -47.62 -43.13 -11.27
N ASP A 655 -48.14 -44.08 -12.05
CA ASP A 655 -47.75 -44.31 -13.44
C ASP A 655 -48.07 -43.16 -14.39
N SER A 656 -49.08 -42.36 -14.08
CA SER A 656 -49.43 -41.15 -14.84
C SER A 656 -48.41 -40.01 -14.67
N LYS A 657 -47.55 -40.07 -13.64
CA LYS A 657 -46.57 -39.03 -13.34
C LYS A 657 -45.32 -39.14 -14.22
N PRO A 658 -44.65 -38.02 -14.51
CA PRO A 658 -43.39 -38.03 -15.26
C PRO A 658 -42.31 -38.78 -14.49
N ALA A 659 -41.48 -39.54 -15.22
CA ALA A 659 -40.31 -40.18 -14.66
C ALA A 659 -39.18 -39.17 -14.53
N VAL A 660 -38.57 -39.09 -13.35
CA VAL A 660 -37.39 -38.27 -13.07
C VAL A 660 -36.17 -39.19 -13.04
N MET A 661 -35.12 -38.80 -13.77
CA MET A 661 -33.82 -39.47 -13.74
C MET A 661 -32.95 -38.77 -12.71
N LEU A 662 -32.50 -39.49 -11.69
CA LEU A 662 -31.71 -38.92 -10.60
C LEU A 662 -30.34 -39.59 -10.54
N PRO A 663 -29.24 -38.82 -10.46
CA PRO A 663 -27.91 -39.37 -10.37
C PRO A 663 -27.71 -40.07 -9.02
N VAL A 664 -27.13 -41.27 -9.06
CA VAL A 664 -26.71 -41.97 -7.84
C VAL A 664 -25.43 -41.34 -7.34
N LYS A 665 -25.37 -41.01 -6.04
CA LYS A 665 -24.20 -40.40 -5.41
C LYS A 665 -23.75 -41.16 -4.18
N ARG A 666 -22.47 -41.02 -3.83
CA ARG A 666 -21.94 -41.41 -2.52
C ARG A 666 -21.83 -40.16 -1.65
N PRO A 667 -22.13 -40.24 -0.34
CA PRO A 667 -21.95 -39.12 0.58
C PRO A 667 -20.52 -38.57 0.50
N THR A 668 -20.36 -37.29 0.14
CA THR A 668 -19.12 -36.78 -0.48
C THR A 668 -18.13 -36.14 0.51
N SER A 669 -18.52 -35.82 1.75
CA SER A 669 -17.59 -35.37 2.80
C SER A 669 -18.07 -35.74 4.21
N GLN A 670 -17.30 -36.58 4.92
CA GLN A 670 -17.51 -36.85 6.35
C GLN A 670 -16.71 -35.91 7.26
N THR A 671 -15.88 -35.05 6.69
CA THR A 671 -14.88 -34.26 7.43
C THR A 671 -15.39 -32.88 7.84
N GLU A 672 -16.49 -32.42 7.24
CA GLU A 672 -17.08 -31.10 7.46
C GLU A 672 -18.62 -31.17 7.52
N GLY A 673 -19.26 -30.07 7.94
CA GLY A 673 -20.72 -29.94 7.95
C GLY A 673 -21.45 -30.69 9.08
N PRO A 674 -22.76 -30.91 8.93
CA PRO A 674 -23.62 -31.47 9.99
C PRO A 674 -23.17 -32.87 10.44
N TYR A 675 -22.68 -33.71 9.51
CA TYR A 675 -22.21 -35.06 9.82
C TYR A 675 -21.02 -35.05 10.79
N LYS A 676 -20.04 -34.15 10.59
CA LYS A 676 -18.88 -34.01 11.47
C LYS A 676 -19.31 -33.70 12.90
N VAL A 677 -20.22 -32.74 13.07
CA VAL A 677 -20.75 -32.36 14.39
C VAL A 677 -21.46 -33.55 15.05
N LEU A 678 -22.28 -34.29 14.29
CA LEU A 678 -22.94 -35.50 14.80
C LEU A 678 -21.94 -36.59 15.22
N VAL A 679 -20.83 -36.75 14.51
CA VAL A 679 -19.74 -37.66 14.90
C VAL A 679 -19.10 -37.22 16.22
N GLU A 680 -18.79 -35.93 16.37
CA GLU A 680 -18.17 -35.37 17.58
C GLU A 680 -19.07 -35.56 18.82
N ARG A 681 -20.40 -35.39 18.65
CA ARG A 681 -21.40 -35.59 19.71
C ARG A 681 -21.67 -37.04 20.06
N SER A 682 -21.33 -38.00 19.20
CA SER A 682 -21.63 -39.43 19.39
C SER A 682 -21.02 -40.05 20.65
N SER A 683 -20.05 -39.36 21.27
CA SER A 683 -19.43 -39.74 22.54
C SER A 683 -20.39 -39.70 23.72
N TRP A 684 -21.35 -38.76 23.73
CA TRP A 684 -22.29 -38.56 24.84
C TRP A 684 -23.77 -38.56 24.42
N ASP A 685 -24.09 -38.23 23.17
CA ASP A 685 -25.48 -38.26 22.66
C ASP A 685 -25.81 -39.63 22.05
N LYS A 686 -26.77 -40.32 22.66
CA LYS A 686 -27.24 -41.63 22.19
C LYS A 686 -27.94 -41.56 20.83
N ILE A 687 -28.70 -40.51 20.54
CA ILE A 687 -29.41 -40.33 19.27
C ILE A 687 -28.39 -40.13 18.15
N ALA A 688 -27.41 -39.24 18.36
CA ALA A 688 -26.32 -39.03 17.42
C ALA A 688 -25.51 -40.31 17.20
N LYS A 689 -25.20 -41.06 18.28
CA LYS A 689 -24.49 -42.34 18.18
C LYS A 689 -25.23 -43.38 17.35
N LEU A 690 -26.55 -43.52 17.56
CA LEU A 690 -27.38 -44.43 16.77
C LEU A 690 -27.41 -44.01 15.30
N PHE A 691 -27.61 -42.71 15.03
CA PHE A 691 -27.60 -42.17 13.68
C PHE A 691 -26.28 -42.42 12.94
N ILE A 692 -25.15 -42.10 13.57
CA ILE A 692 -23.82 -42.32 12.99
C ILE A 692 -23.56 -43.80 12.79
N THR A 693 -23.96 -44.67 13.71
CA THR A 693 -23.80 -46.13 13.55
C THR A 693 -24.60 -46.64 12.36
N ASP A 694 -25.84 -46.14 12.16
CA ASP A 694 -26.68 -46.50 11.02
C ASP A 694 -26.03 -46.04 9.70
N ARG A 695 -25.64 -44.76 9.59
CA ARG A 695 -25.04 -44.19 8.37
C ARG A 695 -23.67 -44.79 8.06
N ARG A 696 -22.82 -44.98 9.06
CA ARG A 696 -21.46 -45.54 8.88
C ARG A 696 -21.49 -46.94 8.28
N ARG A 697 -22.50 -47.77 8.62
CA ARG A 697 -22.67 -49.10 8.00
C ARG A 697 -22.82 -49.05 6.48
N PHE A 698 -23.42 -48.00 5.93
CA PHE A 698 -23.54 -47.82 4.48
C PHE A 698 -22.24 -47.25 3.88
N ILE A 699 -21.58 -46.34 4.60
CA ILE A 699 -20.39 -45.68 4.07
C ILE A 699 -19.14 -46.58 4.09
N GLU A 700 -18.95 -47.38 5.13
CA GLU A 700 -17.82 -48.33 5.22
C GLU A 700 -17.92 -49.47 4.18
N LYS A 701 -19.11 -49.70 3.61
CA LYS A 701 -19.40 -50.75 2.62
C LYS A 701 -19.30 -50.28 1.17
N GLN A 702 -18.59 -49.19 0.92
CA GLN A 702 -18.36 -48.70 -0.44
C GLN A 702 -17.21 -49.46 -1.10
N ARG A 703 -17.54 -50.48 -1.92
CA ARG A 703 -16.54 -51.14 -2.78
C ARG A 703 -16.17 -50.26 -3.98
N LYS A 704 -14.94 -50.43 -4.47
CA LYS A 704 -14.50 -49.83 -5.73
C LYS A 704 -15.16 -50.55 -6.90
N ARG A 705 -15.45 -49.76 -7.94
CA ARG A 705 -15.97 -50.26 -9.22
C ARG A 705 -15.01 -51.25 -9.86
N THR A 706 -15.52 -52.42 -10.24
CA THR A 706 -14.79 -53.49 -10.92
C THR A 706 -14.97 -53.42 -12.44
N ASP A 707 -16.05 -52.81 -12.91
CA ASP A 707 -16.39 -52.66 -14.33
C ASP A 707 -15.36 -51.83 -15.11
N LEU A 708 -14.61 -50.97 -14.42
CA LEU A 708 -13.53 -50.15 -15.00
C LEU A 708 -12.19 -50.89 -15.14
N ASN A 709 -11.98 -52.01 -14.44
CA ASN A 709 -10.71 -52.74 -14.43
C ASN A 709 -10.44 -53.55 -15.72
N SER A 710 -11.47 -53.80 -16.55
CA SER A 710 -11.32 -54.64 -17.75
C SER A 710 -10.70 -53.92 -18.96
N LYS A 711 -10.68 -52.58 -19.01
CA LYS A 711 -10.25 -51.84 -20.20
C LYS A 711 -8.80 -51.35 -20.23
N MET A 712 -8.05 -51.40 -19.11
CA MET A 712 -6.66 -50.91 -19.09
C MET A 712 -5.57 -51.99 -18.92
N ALA A 713 -5.89 -53.18 -18.40
CA ALA A 713 -4.89 -54.23 -18.21
C ALA A 713 -4.44 -54.91 -19.53
N GLY A 714 -5.33 -54.98 -20.53
CA GLY A 714 -5.02 -55.55 -21.85
C GLY A 714 -4.25 -54.62 -22.79
N PHE A 715 -4.43 -53.29 -22.66
CA PHE A 715 -3.80 -52.33 -23.56
C PHE A 715 -2.36 -51.98 -23.15
N LEU A 716 -2.07 -51.90 -21.84
CA LEU A 716 -0.74 -51.56 -21.33
C LEU A 716 0.24 -52.75 -21.31
N SER A 717 -0.25 -54.00 -21.32
CA SER A 717 0.60 -55.19 -21.46
C SER A 717 1.08 -55.41 -22.90
N PHE A 718 0.37 -54.87 -23.90
CA PHE A 718 0.79 -54.93 -25.30
C PHE A 718 1.96 -53.97 -25.62
N PHE A 719 2.09 -52.85 -24.91
CA PHE A 719 3.16 -51.86 -25.14
C PHE A 719 4.44 -52.09 -24.32
N ARG A 720 4.48 -53.06 -23.39
CA ARG A 720 5.69 -53.37 -22.59
C ARG A 720 6.45 -54.62 -23.04
N GLY A 721 6.07 -55.22 -24.17
CA GLY A 721 6.77 -56.36 -24.75
C GLY A 721 7.47 -56.02 -26.07
N ARG A 722 8.77 -55.71 -25.98
CA ARG A 722 9.82 -55.60 -27.02
C ARG A 722 10.41 -54.19 -27.17
N LYS A 723 11.55 -53.98 -26.51
CA LYS A 723 12.79 -53.56 -27.16
C LYS A 723 13.98 -54.11 -26.36
N SER A 724 14.90 -54.67 -27.14
CA SER A 724 16.25 -55.13 -26.81
C SER A 724 17.06 -54.11 -26.04
#